data_AF-C7RIW1-F1
#
_entry.id   AF-C7RIW1-F1
#
_cell.length_a   1.000
_cell.length_b   1.000
_cell.length_c   1.000
_cell.angle_alpha   90.00
_cell.angle_beta   90.00
_cell.angle_gamma   90.00
#
_symmetry.space_group_name_H-M   'P 1'
#
loop_
_entity.id
_entity.type
_entity.pdbx_description
1 polymer ?
#
loop_
_entity_poly.entity_id
_entity_poly.type
_entity_poly.pdbx_seq_one_letter_code
_entity_poly.pdbx_strand_id
1 'polypeptide(L)'
;MSWRMFAVPAAMVVSLLLASCGGQAENPQARAPVAPPEDIKLEASTPLSAYRKPLVEDAVVTPRIRGAVEVPFVVLRAGKAAATVELDIAANQSTLRMDNGQRIPLARPGVPVVLLDLGEARTGAIVRSLPDSELWLADWTNAAKGMRFTKVKRPGVEFLMFRAALFHEGVLNLVLYDNHAAKNYLRRLRLEGNQWVAAGPELELPTMEDPAGTHYEMEPPVFLFGEKDGLRILAGTLNAKAGAEWIEVKRIEDCAKVLEAIATPTGVGILCNRKNVDTLGAYTVVHPAGEPPEVLPLSQGIPWKLSWDEAAARLAWRKATDTQSYGEMMEHDIQRGQNGGMLELGSNNIEGRIAWSQIYYLNGFMDAVHLARREQQAFDVFYPLLEKLRLRIELEVRLIDRQLGAPEGLRTRAFTKDRSLALFGVQTSRALLLLTRYLEEFPGAPPLANLGKFEREVKALQGHIEVMANAGEAEKWLAPGTRHLRWPKGSAFYYDGMPVPYNHQNEWAYGVLDAHRAAGGKTDDPAVEAQREIIRHFISRLGKDGRFPEPLAWDYWWGHAYDGYDEASARSLNTPSYVGDKSAAWISFRTIDLMSVLGARGYVAEAGGEGFAVSARDLIMRGEVYPFAARSLDMDGARAGYHSTVAHKYARSGAPWEIANVPWALATLPAGKEAEDPHSYRLNEKVVGRLPSIASAGADRRQADQLLLDYLAIALPYNASMATREAGRELGGKYVAWNLAYDMRAAVLAYERTKDGRFLALFERAADRLIAMRDDRLGVVDDLRGRPAKSWGSNRYSANKQKWVAWDAFAGMAVYPLVKYCVVARGMPSAARLCAQYRKVAEEALAEYGPYWRDDEASGGGFYVDPYLEDIAPLNHMLTLGLVHIELQKLGASGHKDRAIKLARFFRHHWKDRNNGSVEWEYWAGAQQAKHKSATAEDVTHAQINVHFAYESYKVGNVITKDDMAKLAKTLLLNVRKNQGDWAADLAGGGQIIGSGLHEGLTGWVILDEFDGGVARLIARFVMEHPAAFPLGNFSYATGPIAMAYGLPGLLKRAP
;
A
#
# COMPACT_ATOMS: atom_id res chain seq x y z
N MET A 1 -21.90 -35.84 -45.02
CA MET A 1 -22.35 -35.74 -46.43
C MET A 1 -22.11 -34.30 -46.93
N SER A 2 -22.31 -34.03 -48.22
CA SER A 2 -22.29 -32.68 -48.85
C SER A 2 -23.36 -31.74 -48.24
N TRP A 3 -23.49 -30.44 -48.53
CA TRP A 3 -23.19 -29.58 -49.70
C TRP A 3 -22.59 -28.22 -49.22
N ARG A 4 -21.63 -27.53 -49.87
CA ARG A 4 -21.49 -26.89 -51.21
C ARG A 4 -22.30 -25.59 -51.48
N MET A 5 -21.57 -24.46 -51.43
CA MET A 5 -21.59 -23.27 -52.31
C MET A 5 -22.84 -22.39 -52.49
N PHE A 6 -22.67 -21.06 -52.37
CA PHE A 6 -22.65 -20.10 -53.51
C PHE A 6 -22.08 -18.72 -53.08
N ALA A 7 -21.77 -17.81 -54.03
CA ALA A 7 -21.16 -16.49 -53.80
C ALA A 7 -21.22 -15.56 -55.05
N VAL A 8 -20.76 -14.28 -54.92
CA VAL A 8 -20.35 -13.32 -56.01
C VAL A 8 -21.52 -12.60 -56.76
N PRO A 9 -21.47 -11.33 -57.28
CA PRO A 9 -20.81 -10.04 -56.88
C PRO A 9 -21.65 -8.72 -57.11
N ALA A 10 -20.96 -7.55 -57.08
CA ALA A 10 -21.20 -6.27 -57.80
C ALA A 10 -22.26 -5.26 -57.27
N ALA A 11 -22.25 -3.93 -57.54
CA ALA A 11 -21.25 -2.89 -57.96
C ALA A 11 -21.94 -1.48 -57.78
N MET A 12 -21.35 -0.40 -57.24
CA MET A 12 -20.29 0.55 -57.68
C MET A 12 -20.71 1.67 -58.68
N VAL A 13 -20.89 2.90 -58.16
CA VAL A 13 -20.85 4.24 -58.83
C VAL A 13 -20.42 5.27 -57.73
N VAL A 14 -19.55 6.29 -57.83
CA VAL A 14 -18.67 6.94 -58.87
C VAL A 14 -19.14 8.32 -59.39
N SER A 15 -18.86 9.39 -58.63
CA SER A 15 -18.67 10.83 -59.05
C SER A 15 -18.32 11.67 -57.79
N LEU A 16 -17.28 12.52 -57.63
CA LEU A 16 -16.13 13.01 -58.44
C LEU A 16 -16.30 14.39 -59.15
N LEU A 17 -15.73 15.46 -58.54
CA LEU A 17 -15.09 16.71 -59.07
C LEU A 17 -14.93 17.69 -57.85
N LEU A 18 -13.79 18.26 -57.43
CA LEU A 18 -12.69 19.03 -58.07
C LEU A 18 -13.08 20.46 -58.52
N ALA A 19 -12.30 21.53 -58.31
CA ALA A 19 -11.11 21.77 -57.46
C ALA A 19 -10.76 23.29 -57.43
N SER A 20 -9.94 23.74 -56.46
CA SER A 20 -9.06 24.92 -56.62
C SER A 20 -7.90 24.90 -55.60
N CYS A 21 -6.72 25.38 -56.02
CA CYS A 21 -5.50 25.40 -55.19
C CYS A 21 -5.02 26.84 -54.95
N GLY A 22 -4.26 27.07 -53.87
CA GLY A 22 -3.31 28.19 -53.81
C GLY A 22 -3.07 28.80 -52.43
N GLY A 23 -1.80 28.94 -52.04
CA GLY A 23 -1.37 30.05 -51.18
C GLY A 23 -0.66 29.72 -49.86
N GLN A 24 0.67 29.60 -49.94
CA GLN A 24 1.65 30.06 -48.94
C GLN A 24 1.68 29.42 -47.54
N ALA A 25 2.81 29.65 -46.86
CA ALA A 25 3.12 29.19 -45.51
C ALA A 25 3.82 30.32 -44.73
N GLU A 26 3.54 30.43 -43.44
CA GLU A 26 4.29 31.30 -42.53
C GLU A 26 4.34 30.69 -41.12
N ASN A 27 5.31 31.11 -40.30
CA ASN A 27 5.63 30.53 -38.99
C ASN A 27 5.08 31.41 -37.83
N PRO A 28 5.26 31.11 -36.52
CA PRO A 28 4.21 31.37 -35.55
C PRO A 28 4.39 32.71 -34.81
N GLN A 29 3.29 33.45 -34.65
CA GLN A 29 3.24 34.53 -33.67
C GLN A 29 2.93 33.99 -32.27
N ALA A 30 3.61 34.55 -31.26
CA ALA A 30 3.53 34.09 -29.88
C ALA A 30 2.17 34.40 -29.24
N ARG A 31 1.63 33.46 -28.46
CA ARG A 31 0.58 33.77 -27.47
C ARG A 31 1.24 34.43 -26.26
N ALA A 32 0.63 35.53 -25.80
CA ALA A 32 1.06 36.25 -24.60
C ALA A 32 1.01 35.34 -23.34
N PRO A 33 1.82 35.62 -22.31
CA PRO A 33 1.75 34.90 -21.05
C PRO A 33 0.38 35.07 -20.40
N VAL A 34 -0.24 33.96 -20.01
CA VAL A 34 -1.48 33.95 -19.22
C VAL A 34 -1.16 34.53 -17.83
N ALA A 35 -1.96 35.49 -17.38
CA ALA A 35 -1.81 36.07 -16.04
C ALA A 35 -2.00 34.99 -14.96
N PRO A 36 -1.28 35.05 -13.82
CA PRO A 36 -1.54 34.15 -12.70
C PRO A 36 -2.98 34.34 -12.19
N PRO A 37 -3.67 33.28 -11.74
CA PRO A 37 -5.01 33.39 -11.19
C PRO A 37 -5.00 34.24 -9.90
N GLU A 38 -6.05 35.03 -9.72
CA GLU A 38 -6.18 35.97 -8.61
C GLU A 38 -6.36 35.28 -7.24
N ASP A 39 -5.81 35.93 -6.20
CA ASP A 39 -6.00 35.71 -4.76
C ASP A 39 -6.84 34.50 -4.30
N ILE A 40 -6.19 33.35 -4.16
CA ILE A 40 -6.69 32.27 -3.28
C ILE A 40 -6.63 32.78 -1.83
N LYS A 41 -7.75 33.31 -1.34
CA LYS A 41 -7.94 33.61 0.09
C LYS A 41 -8.00 32.31 0.88
N LEU A 42 -6.85 31.90 1.43
CA LEU A 42 -6.75 30.78 2.37
C LEU A 42 -7.43 31.14 3.70
N GLU A 43 -8.66 30.66 3.89
CA GLU A 43 -9.35 30.75 5.17
C GLU A 43 -8.65 29.85 6.22
N ALA A 44 -8.32 30.44 7.36
CA ALA A 44 -7.46 29.82 8.38
C ALA A 44 -8.25 28.88 9.31
N SER A 45 -8.73 27.74 8.79
CA SER A 45 -9.28 26.64 9.61
C SER A 45 -9.34 25.26 8.93
N THR A 46 -8.87 25.11 7.69
CA THR A 46 -9.10 23.89 6.88
C THR A 46 -8.53 22.61 7.53
N PRO A 47 -9.37 21.62 7.92
CA PRO A 47 -8.91 20.44 8.63
C PRO A 47 -8.16 19.44 7.74
N LEU A 48 -7.32 18.60 8.36
CA LEU A 48 -6.44 17.61 7.71
C LEU A 48 -7.15 16.68 6.70
N SER A 49 -8.44 16.41 6.88
CA SER A 49 -9.27 15.66 5.95
C SER A 49 -9.35 16.27 4.53
N ALA A 50 -9.16 17.58 4.40
CA ALA A 50 -9.22 18.29 3.12
C ALA A 50 -8.01 18.01 2.20
N TYR A 51 -6.85 17.65 2.75
CA TYR A 51 -5.65 17.34 1.97
C TYR A 51 -5.55 15.86 1.56
N ARG A 52 -6.15 14.97 2.37
CA ARG A 52 -6.17 13.52 2.13
C ARG A 52 -6.85 13.17 0.81
N LYS A 53 -8.02 13.77 0.51
CA LYS A 53 -8.76 13.48 -0.73
C LYS A 53 -7.95 13.87 -1.99
N PRO A 54 -7.44 15.12 -2.16
CA PRO A 54 -6.55 15.48 -3.26
C PRO A 54 -5.40 14.51 -3.50
N LEU A 55 -4.68 14.09 -2.45
CA LEU A 55 -3.58 13.13 -2.57
C LEU A 55 -4.06 11.76 -3.09
N VAL A 56 -5.22 11.28 -2.64
CA VAL A 56 -5.81 10.06 -3.19
C VAL A 56 -6.21 10.26 -4.65
N GLU A 57 -6.89 11.35 -5.01
CA GLU A 57 -7.29 11.60 -6.41
C GLU A 57 -6.08 11.68 -7.35
N ASP A 58 -4.98 12.34 -6.93
CA ASP A 58 -3.71 12.38 -7.68
C ASP A 58 -3.12 10.96 -7.87
N ALA A 59 -3.16 10.12 -6.84
CA ALA A 59 -2.66 8.74 -6.89
C ALA A 59 -3.58 7.76 -7.66
N VAL A 60 -4.85 8.12 -7.90
CA VAL A 60 -5.82 7.30 -8.66
C VAL A 60 -6.21 7.89 -10.02
N VAL A 61 -5.45 8.87 -10.51
CA VAL A 61 -5.55 9.41 -11.88
C VAL A 61 -5.56 8.27 -12.92
N THR A 62 -6.47 8.37 -13.89
CA THR A 62 -6.66 7.37 -14.96
C THR A 62 -5.34 6.98 -15.65
N PRO A 63 -4.90 5.70 -15.51
CA PRO A 63 -3.62 5.24 -16.06
C PRO A 63 -3.59 5.29 -17.59
N ARG A 64 -2.48 5.79 -18.15
CA ARG A 64 -2.28 5.87 -19.61
C ARG A 64 -1.77 4.54 -20.18
N ILE A 65 -2.64 3.53 -20.23
CA ILE A 65 -2.33 2.25 -20.88
C ILE A 65 -2.17 2.48 -22.39
N ARG A 66 -0.96 2.29 -22.92
CA ARG A 66 -0.62 2.37 -24.34
C ARG A 66 0.38 1.26 -24.68
N GLY A 67 -0.08 0.23 -25.37
CA GLY A 67 0.70 -0.99 -25.61
C GLY A 67 0.87 -1.83 -24.34
N ALA A 68 1.97 -2.58 -24.26
CA ALA A 68 2.31 -3.39 -23.09
C ALA A 68 2.61 -2.54 -21.85
N VAL A 69 1.99 -2.90 -20.72
CA VAL A 69 2.27 -2.33 -19.39
C VAL A 69 2.54 -3.44 -18.37
N GLU A 70 3.33 -3.14 -17.34
CA GLU A 70 3.59 -4.08 -16.26
C GLU A 70 2.33 -4.34 -15.43
N VAL A 71 2.04 -5.61 -15.16
CA VAL A 71 0.89 -6.05 -14.37
C VAL A 71 1.23 -5.89 -12.88
N PRO A 72 0.53 -5.01 -12.13
CA PRO A 72 0.90 -4.74 -10.75
C PRO A 72 0.75 -5.96 -9.84
N PHE A 73 1.64 -6.05 -8.85
CA PHE A 73 1.71 -7.12 -7.84
C PHE A 73 2.04 -8.53 -8.39
N VAL A 74 2.59 -8.66 -9.61
CA VAL A 74 2.95 -9.97 -10.18
C VAL A 74 4.46 -10.22 -10.11
N VAL A 75 4.85 -11.30 -9.42
CA VAL A 75 6.24 -11.81 -9.43
C VAL A 75 6.22 -13.34 -9.54
N LEU A 76 6.52 -13.85 -10.73
CA LEU A 76 6.68 -15.28 -10.96
C LEU A 76 8.12 -15.69 -10.62
N ARG A 77 8.31 -16.89 -10.05
CA ARG A 77 9.63 -17.38 -9.58
C ARG A 77 9.92 -18.78 -10.08
N ALA A 78 11.17 -19.05 -10.44
CA ALA A 78 11.68 -20.33 -10.91
C ALA A 78 13.09 -20.55 -10.35
N GLY A 79 13.21 -21.42 -9.35
CA GLY A 79 14.48 -21.61 -8.63
C GLY A 79 14.97 -20.30 -8.02
N LYS A 80 16.14 -19.82 -8.48
CA LYS A 80 16.70 -18.51 -8.09
C LYS A 80 16.22 -17.33 -8.94
N ALA A 81 15.63 -17.58 -10.11
CA ALA A 81 15.20 -16.54 -11.04
C ALA A 81 13.79 -16.02 -10.70
N ALA A 82 13.56 -14.73 -10.95
CA ALA A 82 12.27 -14.08 -10.88
C ALA A 82 11.94 -13.36 -12.20
N ALA A 83 10.63 -13.23 -12.48
CA ALA A 83 10.12 -12.50 -13.62
C ALA A 83 8.89 -11.64 -13.24
N THR A 84 8.86 -10.42 -13.79
CA THR A 84 7.68 -9.56 -13.85
C THR A 84 6.96 -9.78 -15.18
N VAL A 85 5.65 -9.49 -15.23
CA VAL A 85 4.82 -9.70 -16.42
C VAL A 85 4.40 -8.36 -16.99
N GLU A 86 4.77 -8.12 -18.25
CA GLU A 86 4.22 -7.04 -19.08
C GLU A 86 3.07 -7.63 -19.92
N LEU A 87 1.96 -6.90 -20.06
CA LEU A 87 0.78 -7.31 -20.82
C LEU A 87 0.31 -6.18 -21.74
N ASP A 88 0.25 -6.46 -23.04
CA ASP A 88 -0.50 -5.66 -24.00
C ASP A 88 -1.94 -6.18 -24.03
N ILE A 89 -2.85 -5.44 -23.38
CA ILE A 89 -4.27 -5.81 -23.36
C ILE A 89 -4.95 -5.68 -24.73
N ALA A 90 -4.40 -4.95 -25.70
CA ALA A 90 -4.99 -4.85 -27.04
C ALA A 90 -4.60 -6.06 -27.91
N ALA A 91 -3.33 -6.48 -27.84
CA ALA A 91 -2.80 -7.64 -28.55
C ALA A 91 -3.07 -8.99 -27.86
N ASN A 92 -3.56 -8.99 -26.60
CA ASN A 92 -3.65 -10.17 -25.72
C ASN A 92 -2.28 -10.84 -25.47
N GLN A 93 -1.17 -10.11 -25.62
CA GLN A 93 0.20 -10.66 -25.58
C GLN A 93 0.94 -10.25 -24.30
N SER A 94 1.55 -11.22 -23.62
CA SER A 94 2.46 -10.96 -22.50
C SER A 94 3.94 -11.11 -22.86
N THR A 95 4.76 -10.34 -22.16
CA THR A 95 6.22 -10.46 -22.15
C THR A 95 6.68 -10.69 -20.72
N LEU A 96 7.47 -11.75 -20.49
CA LEU A 96 8.18 -11.97 -19.24
C LEU A 96 9.41 -11.05 -19.24
N ARG A 97 9.55 -10.22 -18.20
CA ARG A 97 10.77 -9.44 -17.94
C ARG A 97 11.49 -10.04 -16.74
N MET A 98 12.56 -10.76 -17.04
CA MET A 98 13.41 -11.46 -16.07
C MET A 98 14.21 -10.47 -15.21
N ASP A 99 14.58 -10.89 -14.00
CA ASP A 99 15.48 -10.18 -13.08
C ASP A 99 16.85 -9.81 -13.71
N ASN A 100 17.40 -10.66 -14.57
CA ASN A 100 18.62 -10.41 -15.33
C ASN A 100 18.46 -9.39 -16.49
N GLY A 101 17.27 -8.79 -16.65
CA GLY A 101 16.94 -7.82 -17.69
C GLY A 101 16.47 -8.41 -19.03
N GLN A 102 16.50 -9.73 -19.20
CA GLN A 102 16.02 -10.39 -20.42
C GLN A 102 14.50 -10.22 -20.58
N ARG A 103 14.06 -9.78 -21.76
CA ARG A 103 12.64 -9.71 -22.14
C ARG A 103 12.29 -10.86 -23.08
N ILE A 104 11.33 -11.68 -22.67
CA ILE A 104 10.90 -12.91 -23.36
C ILE A 104 9.42 -12.75 -23.74
N PRO A 105 9.09 -12.35 -24.98
CA PRO A 105 7.71 -12.28 -25.45
C PRO A 105 7.13 -13.69 -25.60
N LEU A 106 5.90 -13.90 -25.11
CA LEU A 106 5.19 -15.16 -25.34
C LEU A 106 4.64 -15.19 -26.76
N ALA A 107 5.02 -16.20 -27.55
CA ALA A 107 4.59 -16.33 -28.94
C ALA A 107 3.09 -16.71 -29.11
N ARG A 108 2.39 -17.02 -28.01
CA ARG A 108 0.94 -17.27 -27.98
C ARG A 108 0.24 -16.18 -27.14
N PRO A 109 -0.90 -15.62 -27.60
CA PRO A 109 -1.74 -14.75 -26.77
C PRO A 109 -2.18 -15.46 -25.48
N GLY A 110 -2.00 -14.79 -24.34
CA GLY A 110 -2.10 -15.42 -23.04
C GLY A 110 -1.27 -14.72 -21.97
N VAL A 111 -1.52 -15.09 -20.71
CA VAL A 111 -0.76 -14.64 -19.55
C VAL A 111 -0.10 -15.84 -18.84
N PRO A 112 1.17 -15.72 -18.42
CA PRO A 112 1.83 -16.76 -17.65
C PRO A 112 1.29 -16.78 -16.21
N VAL A 113 0.91 -17.97 -15.71
CA VAL A 113 0.36 -18.17 -14.35
C VAL A 113 1.34 -18.88 -13.40
N VAL A 114 2.45 -19.38 -13.92
CA VAL A 114 3.62 -19.87 -13.15
C VAL A 114 4.86 -19.82 -14.04
N LEU A 115 6.03 -19.69 -13.44
CA LEU A 115 7.34 -19.86 -14.09
C LEU A 115 8.00 -21.12 -13.50
N LEU A 116 8.74 -21.87 -14.31
CA LEU A 116 9.29 -23.18 -13.95
C LEU A 116 10.76 -23.27 -14.34
N ASP A 117 11.60 -23.68 -13.40
CA ASP A 117 12.92 -24.23 -13.70
C ASP A 117 12.70 -25.70 -14.08
N LEU A 118 13.17 -26.09 -15.27
CA LEU A 118 12.99 -27.45 -15.81
C LEU A 118 14.33 -28.20 -15.91
N GLY A 119 15.39 -27.72 -15.24
CA GLY A 119 16.74 -28.25 -15.35
C GLY A 119 17.37 -27.98 -16.72
N GLU A 120 18.60 -28.48 -16.94
CA GLU A 120 19.28 -28.51 -18.26
C GLU A 120 19.29 -27.17 -19.05
N ALA A 121 19.32 -26.02 -18.35
CA ALA A 121 19.19 -24.68 -18.96
C ALA A 121 17.89 -24.49 -19.79
N ARG A 122 16.82 -25.16 -19.35
CA ARG A 122 15.44 -25.06 -19.84
C ARG A 122 14.57 -24.35 -18.81
N THR A 123 13.79 -23.39 -19.28
CA THR A 123 12.74 -22.71 -18.51
C THR A 123 11.39 -23.05 -19.10
N GLY A 124 10.35 -23.06 -18.27
CA GLY A 124 8.97 -23.19 -18.74
C GLY A 124 8.01 -22.24 -18.03
N ALA A 125 6.78 -22.22 -18.51
CA ALA A 125 5.66 -21.53 -17.88
C ALA A 125 4.35 -22.26 -18.21
N ILE A 126 3.38 -22.26 -17.30
CA ILE A 126 1.98 -22.49 -17.69
C ILE A 126 1.40 -21.14 -18.10
N VAL A 127 0.78 -21.10 -19.27
CA VAL A 127 0.14 -19.92 -19.86
C VAL A 127 -1.37 -20.19 -19.96
N ARG A 128 -2.18 -19.26 -19.41
CA ARG A 128 -3.63 -19.18 -19.60
C ARG A 128 -3.89 -18.31 -20.83
N SER A 129 -4.38 -18.86 -21.94
CA SER A 129 -4.63 -18.07 -23.15
C SER A 129 -5.84 -17.14 -23.04
N LEU A 130 -5.83 -16.04 -23.81
CA LEU A 130 -6.86 -15.00 -23.75
C LEU A 130 -7.64 -14.92 -25.08
N PRO A 131 -8.99 -14.93 -25.07
CA PRO A 131 -9.90 -14.98 -23.91
C PRO A 131 -10.29 -16.42 -23.49
N ASP A 132 -9.89 -17.45 -24.24
CA ASP A 132 -10.37 -18.83 -24.10
C ASP A 132 -10.07 -19.50 -22.74
N SER A 133 -9.11 -18.96 -21.97
CA SER A 133 -8.61 -19.51 -20.70
C SER A 133 -8.02 -20.91 -20.77
N GLU A 134 -7.68 -21.41 -21.97
CA GLU A 134 -7.01 -22.71 -22.12
C GLU A 134 -5.62 -22.70 -21.48
N LEU A 135 -5.20 -23.86 -20.94
CA LEU A 135 -3.91 -24.03 -20.30
C LEU A 135 -2.87 -24.63 -21.25
N TRP A 136 -1.71 -23.97 -21.35
CA TRP A 136 -0.61 -24.37 -22.24
C TRP A 136 0.72 -24.35 -21.50
N LEU A 137 1.45 -25.46 -21.53
CA LEU A 137 2.84 -25.52 -21.09
C LEU A 137 3.73 -24.95 -22.20
N ALA A 138 4.32 -23.79 -21.94
CA ALA A 138 5.39 -23.22 -22.74
C ALA A 138 6.75 -23.72 -22.21
N ASP A 139 7.67 -24.13 -23.09
CA ASP A 139 9.06 -24.44 -22.69
C ASP A 139 10.10 -23.96 -23.72
N TRP A 140 11.27 -23.52 -23.23
CA TRP A 140 12.36 -22.95 -24.04
C TRP A 140 13.72 -23.11 -23.35
N THR A 141 14.82 -22.98 -24.11
CA THR A 141 16.18 -22.88 -23.57
C THR A 141 16.66 -21.42 -23.55
N ASN A 142 17.69 -21.10 -22.75
CA ASN A 142 18.18 -19.75 -22.42
C ASN A 142 18.04 -18.61 -23.46
N ALA A 143 18.19 -18.88 -24.76
CA ALA A 143 18.07 -17.87 -25.82
C ALA A 143 16.63 -17.51 -26.23
N ALA A 144 15.60 -18.16 -25.65
CA ALA A 144 14.18 -18.12 -26.02
C ALA A 144 13.82 -18.52 -27.47
N LYS A 145 14.83 -18.73 -28.33
CA LYS A 145 14.68 -19.31 -29.68
C LYS A 145 14.11 -20.72 -29.57
N GLY A 146 13.04 -20.99 -30.33
CA GLY A 146 12.41 -22.31 -30.37
C GLY A 146 11.48 -22.63 -29.19
N MET A 147 10.90 -21.61 -28.54
CA MET A 147 9.83 -21.79 -27.54
C MET A 147 8.69 -22.67 -28.10
N ARG A 148 8.34 -23.73 -27.38
CA ARG A 148 7.31 -24.71 -27.77
C ARG A 148 6.09 -24.57 -26.87
N PHE A 149 4.91 -24.98 -27.36
CA PHE A 149 3.66 -24.93 -26.60
C PHE A 149 2.94 -26.28 -26.65
N THR A 150 2.68 -26.88 -25.48
CA THR A 150 1.95 -28.14 -25.32
C THR A 150 0.64 -27.88 -24.58
N LYS A 151 -0.51 -28.30 -25.15
CA LYS A 151 -1.81 -28.11 -24.49
C LYS A 151 -1.94 -29.01 -23.26
N VAL A 152 -2.26 -28.43 -22.11
CA VAL A 152 -2.60 -29.16 -20.90
C VAL A 152 -4.07 -29.60 -21.02
N LYS A 153 -4.31 -30.91 -21.15
CA LYS A 153 -5.63 -31.50 -21.37
C LYS A 153 -5.81 -32.82 -20.62
N ARG A 154 -7.01 -33.07 -20.10
CA ARG A 154 -7.40 -34.34 -19.46
C ARG A 154 -8.54 -34.99 -20.26
N PRO A 155 -8.52 -36.32 -20.51
CA PRO A 155 -9.56 -36.98 -21.28
C PRO A 155 -10.96 -36.76 -20.66
N GLY A 156 -11.95 -36.44 -21.49
CA GLY A 156 -13.32 -36.19 -21.03
C GLY A 156 -13.56 -34.85 -20.32
N VAL A 157 -12.55 -33.97 -20.24
CA VAL A 157 -12.65 -32.66 -19.56
C VAL A 157 -12.42 -31.54 -20.57
N GLU A 158 -13.44 -30.69 -20.77
CA GLU A 158 -13.37 -29.55 -21.70
C GLU A 158 -12.58 -28.35 -21.13
N PHE A 159 -12.69 -28.10 -19.82
CA PHE A 159 -12.08 -26.94 -19.15
C PHE A 159 -11.34 -27.37 -17.88
N LEU A 160 -10.12 -26.86 -17.69
CA LEU A 160 -9.25 -27.17 -16.55
C LEU A 160 -8.76 -25.87 -15.93
N MET A 161 -8.79 -25.78 -14.60
CA MET A 161 -8.23 -24.64 -13.88
C MET A 161 -6.87 -24.99 -13.28
N PHE A 162 -5.90 -24.10 -13.46
CA PHE A 162 -4.56 -24.26 -12.90
C PHE A 162 -4.56 -23.90 -11.41
N ARG A 163 -3.92 -24.73 -10.57
CA ARG A 163 -3.80 -24.50 -9.11
C ARG A 163 -2.35 -24.30 -8.66
N ALA A 164 -1.45 -25.19 -9.08
CA ALA A 164 -0.02 -25.13 -8.78
C ALA A 164 0.81 -26.01 -9.72
N ALA A 165 2.13 -25.77 -9.77
CA ALA A 165 3.09 -26.63 -10.47
C ALA A 165 4.43 -26.68 -9.72
N LEU A 166 5.12 -27.82 -9.83
CA LEU A 166 6.49 -28.00 -9.34
C LEU A 166 7.23 -29.01 -10.23
N PHE A 167 8.43 -28.65 -10.69
CA PHE A 167 9.37 -29.60 -11.28
C PHE A 167 10.24 -30.19 -10.18
N HIS A 168 10.26 -31.53 -10.08
CA HIS A 168 11.01 -32.27 -9.06
C HIS A 168 11.47 -33.60 -9.68
N GLU A 169 12.73 -34.01 -9.44
CA GLU A 169 13.31 -35.29 -9.89
C GLU A 169 13.03 -35.64 -11.37
N GLY A 170 13.14 -34.65 -12.26
CA GLY A 170 12.93 -34.83 -13.71
C GLY A 170 11.45 -34.91 -14.15
N VAL A 171 10.51 -34.70 -13.21
CA VAL A 171 9.07 -34.78 -13.44
C VAL A 171 8.41 -33.42 -13.17
N LEU A 172 7.62 -32.95 -14.13
CA LEU A 172 6.73 -31.80 -13.96
C LEU A 172 5.43 -32.27 -13.32
N ASN A 173 5.18 -31.82 -12.10
CA ASN A 173 3.99 -32.09 -11.32
C ASN A 173 3.04 -30.88 -11.45
N LEU A 174 1.78 -31.14 -11.81
CA LEU A 174 0.75 -30.12 -12.01
C LEU A 174 -0.45 -30.46 -11.13
N VAL A 175 -0.95 -29.49 -10.34
CA VAL A 175 -2.27 -29.60 -9.70
C VAL A 175 -3.28 -28.82 -10.54
N LEU A 176 -4.30 -29.54 -11.01
CA LEU A 176 -5.33 -29.08 -11.93
C LEU A 176 -6.70 -29.36 -11.31
N TYR A 177 -7.62 -28.42 -11.41
CA TYR A 177 -9.00 -28.58 -10.95
C TYR A 177 -9.94 -28.81 -12.14
N ASP A 178 -10.81 -29.80 -11.99
CA ASP A 178 -11.90 -30.11 -12.90
C ASP A 178 -13.23 -29.72 -12.24
N ASN A 179 -13.88 -28.71 -12.80
CA ASN A 179 -15.14 -28.17 -12.28
C ASN A 179 -16.38 -29.01 -12.66
N HIS A 180 -16.25 -30.00 -13.54
CA HIS A 180 -17.31 -30.99 -13.79
C HIS A 180 -17.28 -32.09 -12.72
N ALA A 181 -16.08 -32.53 -12.31
CA ALA A 181 -15.92 -33.49 -11.22
C ALA A 181 -15.88 -32.84 -9.81
N ALA A 182 -15.83 -31.50 -9.73
CA ALA A 182 -15.63 -30.70 -8.50
C ALA A 182 -14.38 -31.14 -7.69
N LYS A 183 -13.28 -31.44 -8.39
CA LYS A 183 -12.13 -32.15 -7.82
C LYS A 183 -10.78 -31.63 -8.30
N ASN A 184 -9.83 -31.64 -7.38
CA ASN A 184 -8.41 -31.38 -7.64
C ASN A 184 -7.70 -32.69 -8.04
N TYR A 185 -6.82 -32.62 -9.04
CA TYR A 185 -6.04 -33.75 -9.56
C TYR A 185 -4.55 -33.39 -9.64
N LEU A 186 -3.69 -34.28 -9.17
CA LEU A 186 -2.25 -34.24 -9.38
C LEU A 186 -1.90 -35.04 -10.64
N ARG A 187 -1.41 -34.35 -11.67
CA ARG A 187 -0.90 -34.91 -12.91
C ARG A 187 0.62 -34.83 -12.94
N ARG A 188 1.27 -35.88 -13.45
CA ARG A 188 2.73 -35.93 -13.61
C ARG A 188 3.12 -36.07 -15.08
N LEU A 189 4.08 -35.26 -15.53
CA LEU A 189 4.60 -35.24 -16.89
C LEU A 189 6.11 -35.38 -16.91
N ARG A 190 6.65 -36.17 -17.85
CA ARG A 190 8.09 -36.24 -18.16
C ARG A 190 8.33 -35.74 -19.58
N LEU A 191 9.47 -35.10 -19.83
CA LEU A 191 9.92 -34.80 -21.18
C LEU A 191 10.63 -36.04 -21.75
N GLU A 192 10.04 -36.67 -22.75
CA GLU A 192 10.61 -37.81 -23.45
C GLU A 192 10.91 -37.41 -24.90
N GLY A 193 12.20 -37.34 -25.24
CA GLY A 193 12.70 -36.71 -26.46
C GLY A 193 12.29 -35.24 -26.56
N ASN A 194 11.27 -34.96 -27.38
CA ASN A 194 10.73 -33.63 -27.62
C ASN A 194 9.25 -33.46 -27.23
N GLN A 195 8.66 -34.42 -26.49
CA GLN A 195 7.25 -34.38 -26.10
C GLN A 195 7.06 -34.57 -24.59
N TRP A 196 6.10 -33.85 -24.01
CA TRP A 196 5.68 -34.04 -22.62
C TRP A 196 4.64 -35.15 -22.54
N VAL A 197 5.02 -36.28 -21.95
CA VAL A 197 4.19 -37.50 -21.80
C VAL A 197 3.82 -37.72 -20.34
N ALA A 198 2.81 -38.55 -20.06
CA ALA A 198 2.40 -38.85 -18.69
C ALA A 198 3.45 -39.71 -17.98
N ALA A 199 3.86 -39.32 -16.77
CA ALA A 199 4.89 -40.00 -15.99
C ALA A 199 4.34 -41.03 -14.97
N GLY A 200 3.05 -41.37 -15.08
CA GLY A 200 2.29 -42.22 -14.16
C GLY A 200 0.78 -41.91 -14.25
N PRO A 201 -0.06 -42.54 -13.41
CA PRO A 201 -1.48 -42.20 -13.32
C PRO A 201 -1.70 -40.77 -12.79
N GLU A 202 -2.86 -40.18 -13.10
CA GLU A 202 -3.34 -38.98 -12.41
C GLU A 202 -3.92 -39.38 -11.05
N LEU A 203 -3.51 -38.69 -9.98
CA LEU A 203 -4.01 -38.93 -8.62
C LEU A 203 -5.08 -37.90 -8.28
N GLU A 204 -6.26 -38.37 -7.84
CA GLU A 204 -7.26 -37.50 -7.23
C GLU A 204 -6.75 -37.00 -5.87
N LEU A 205 -6.87 -35.70 -5.62
CA LEU A 205 -6.52 -35.11 -4.33
C LEU A 205 -7.76 -35.02 -3.42
N PRO A 206 -7.62 -35.28 -2.11
CA PRO A 206 -8.69 -35.05 -1.14
C PRO A 206 -9.19 -33.60 -1.15
N THR A 207 -10.41 -33.40 -0.65
CA THR A 207 -10.96 -32.05 -0.41
C THR A 207 -10.02 -31.21 0.48
N MET A 208 -9.97 -29.91 0.21
CA MET A 208 -9.12 -28.94 0.92
C MET A 208 -9.81 -28.35 2.17
N GLU A 209 -11.12 -28.56 2.32
CA GLU A 209 -12.00 -28.19 3.44
C GLU A 209 -12.23 -26.68 3.71
N ASP A 210 -13.27 -26.41 4.52
CA ASP A 210 -13.85 -25.10 4.79
C ASP A 210 -12.83 -24.13 5.43
N PRO A 211 -12.68 -22.87 4.96
CA PRO A 211 -13.68 -22.02 4.28
C PRO A 211 -13.89 -22.26 2.79
N ALA A 212 -13.19 -23.23 2.18
CA ALA A 212 -13.63 -23.83 0.93
C ALA A 212 -14.62 -24.96 1.22
N GLY A 213 -15.92 -24.65 1.19
CA GLY A 213 -16.97 -25.67 1.12
C GLY A 213 -16.82 -26.55 -0.13
N THR A 214 -17.73 -27.50 -0.35
CA THR A 214 -17.74 -28.39 -1.54
C THR A 214 -18.14 -27.68 -2.84
N HIS A 215 -17.78 -26.39 -2.97
CA HIS A 215 -18.25 -25.47 -3.99
C HIS A 215 -17.06 -24.65 -4.53
N TYR A 216 -16.86 -24.81 -5.84
CA TYR A 216 -15.98 -24.13 -6.80
C TYR A 216 -15.64 -22.64 -6.58
N GLU A 217 -16.38 -21.91 -5.75
CA GLU A 217 -16.20 -20.48 -5.51
C GLU A 217 -14.83 -20.20 -4.84
N MET A 218 -14.45 -21.02 -3.86
CA MET A 218 -13.54 -20.59 -2.78
C MET A 218 -12.23 -21.38 -2.65
N GLU A 219 -11.92 -22.26 -3.60
CA GLU A 219 -10.74 -23.14 -3.63
C GLU A 219 -9.43 -22.44 -3.14
N PRO A 220 -8.75 -22.96 -2.09
CA PRO A 220 -7.61 -22.31 -1.44
C PRO A 220 -6.31 -22.49 -2.23
N PRO A 221 -5.28 -21.65 -1.99
CA PRO A 221 -3.98 -21.77 -2.66
C PRO A 221 -3.33 -23.14 -2.36
N VAL A 222 -2.62 -23.68 -3.36
CA VAL A 222 -1.95 -24.97 -3.27
C VAL A 222 -0.43 -24.75 -3.24
N PHE A 223 0.21 -25.24 -2.18
CA PHE A 223 1.67 -25.22 -2.02
C PHE A 223 2.21 -26.62 -2.32
N LEU A 224 3.32 -26.68 -3.07
CA LEU A 224 4.00 -27.91 -3.47
C LEU A 224 5.47 -27.84 -3.05
N PHE A 225 5.97 -28.90 -2.41
CA PHE A 225 7.39 -29.06 -2.10
C PHE A 225 7.86 -30.46 -2.49
N GLY A 226 9.10 -30.58 -2.98
CA GLY A 226 9.70 -31.87 -3.30
C GLY A 226 10.18 -32.57 -2.03
N GLU A 227 9.93 -33.88 -1.93
CA GLU A 227 10.53 -34.75 -0.93
C GLU A 227 11.26 -35.90 -1.64
N LYS A 228 12.23 -36.52 -0.96
CA LYS A 228 13.06 -37.63 -1.51
C LYS A 228 12.25 -38.81 -2.10
N ASP A 229 11.02 -39.01 -1.62
CA ASP A 229 10.16 -40.13 -1.98
C ASP A 229 8.79 -39.66 -2.52
N GLY A 230 8.69 -38.43 -3.03
CA GLY A 230 7.45 -37.87 -3.60
C GLY A 230 7.29 -36.36 -3.42
N LEU A 231 6.07 -35.92 -3.12
CA LEU A 231 5.73 -34.50 -2.91
C LEU A 231 5.05 -34.26 -1.56
N ARG A 232 5.28 -33.09 -0.97
CA ARG A 232 4.39 -32.49 0.03
C ARG A 232 3.39 -31.57 -0.68
N ILE A 233 2.11 -31.68 -0.31
CA ILE A 233 1.01 -30.87 -0.83
C ILE A 233 0.26 -30.24 0.36
N LEU A 234 0.17 -28.91 0.40
CA LEU A 234 -0.63 -28.18 1.38
C LEU A 234 -1.68 -27.32 0.69
N ALA A 235 -2.93 -27.35 1.16
CA ALA A 235 -4.01 -26.47 0.68
C ALA A 235 -5.22 -26.47 1.64
N GLY A 236 -5.73 -25.30 2.03
CA GLY A 236 -6.84 -25.21 3.01
C GLY A 236 -6.40 -25.77 4.37
N THR A 237 -6.97 -26.91 4.77
CA THR A 237 -6.57 -27.71 5.95
C THR A 237 -5.67 -28.92 5.60
N LEU A 238 -5.52 -29.24 4.31
CA LEU A 238 -4.82 -30.43 3.82
C LEU A 238 -3.32 -30.34 4.07
N ASN A 239 -2.75 -31.43 4.60
CA ASN A 239 -1.32 -31.71 4.58
C ASN A 239 -1.12 -33.15 4.10
N ALA A 240 -0.75 -33.33 2.83
CA ALA A 240 -0.62 -34.65 2.22
C ALA A 240 0.81 -34.92 1.72
N LYS A 241 1.24 -36.18 1.78
CA LYS A 241 2.42 -36.69 1.08
C LYS A 241 1.97 -37.56 -0.10
N ALA A 242 2.44 -37.30 -1.30
CA ALA A 242 2.03 -38.01 -2.52
C ALA A 242 3.22 -38.65 -3.25
N GLY A 243 3.31 -39.96 -3.19
CA GLY A 243 4.22 -40.76 -4.03
C GLY A 243 3.61 -41.10 -5.39
N ALA A 244 4.27 -41.95 -6.17
CA ALA A 244 3.90 -42.23 -7.56
C ALA A 244 2.43 -42.65 -7.75
N GLU A 245 1.94 -43.58 -6.92
CA GLU A 245 0.60 -44.17 -7.04
C GLU A 245 -0.21 -44.12 -5.72
N TRP A 246 0.25 -43.34 -4.73
CA TRP A 246 -0.34 -43.28 -3.39
C TRP A 246 -0.35 -41.86 -2.82
N ILE A 247 -1.26 -41.61 -1.88
CA ILE A 247 -1.34 -40.36 -1.12
C ILE A 247 -1.63 -40.65 0.37
N GLU A 248 -0.75 -40.17 1.25
CA GLU A 248 -0.93 -40.13 2.69
C GLU A 248 -1.58 -38.79 3.06
N VAL A 249 -2.65 -38.81 3.86
CA VAL A 249 -3.48 -37.63 4.12
C VAL A 249 -3.49 -37.30 5.62
N LYS A 250 -3.13 -36.06 5.96
CA LYS A 250 -3.27 -35.48 7.30
C LYS A 250 -4.00 -34.13 7.21
N ARG A 251 -4.56 -33.71 8.35
CA ARG A 251 -5.18 -32.39 8.54
C ARG A 251 -4.36 -31.57 9.52
N ILE A 252 -4.34 -30.26 9.32
CA ILE A 252 -3.68 -29.33 10.22
C ILE A 252 -4.68 -28.96 11.34
N GLU A 253 -4.35 -29.30 12.58
CA GLU A 253 -5.20 -29.03 13.74
C GLU A 253 -5.38 -27.52 13.99
N ASP A 254 -6.59 -27.13 14.39
CA ASP A 254 -7.07 -25.75 14.56
C ASP A 254 -6.75 -24.77 13.41
N CYS A 255 -6.40 -25.26 12.22
CA CYS A 255 -6.20 -24.41 11.04
C CYS A 255 -7.52 -24.29 10.24
N ALA A 256 -7.90 -23.06 9.90
CA ALA A 256 -8.95 -22.81 8.90
C ALA A 256 -8.36 -22.73 7.48
N LYS A 257 -7.22 -22.07 7.33
CA LYS A 257 -6.51 -21.95 6.04
C LYS A 257 -5.02 -21.75 6.26
N VAL A 258 -4.21 -22.47 5.50
CA VAL A 258 -2.79 -22.12 5.31
C VAL A 258 -2.71 -20.75 4.65
N LEU A 259 -2.01 -19.82 5.29
CA LEU A 259 -1.59 -18.55 4.69
C LEU A 259 -0.29 -18.74 3.93
N GLU A 260 0.76 -19.21 4.62
CA GLU A 260 2.12 -19.31 4.09
C GLU A 260 2.72 -20.66 4.47
N ALA A 261 3.61 -21.21 3.64
CA ALA A 261 4.37 -22.41 3.95
C ALA A 261 5.74 -22.38 3.29
N ILE A 262 6.74 -22.95 3.95
CA ILE A 262 8.13 -23.00 3.48
C ILE A 262 8.76 -24.37 3.76
N ALA A 263 9.63 -24.84 2.86
CA ALA A 263 10.49 -25.99 3.15
C ALA A 263 11.57 -25.61 4.18
N THR A 264 11.93 -26.57 5.05
CA THR A 264 13.03 -26.50 6.01
C THR A 264 13.89 -27.78 5.88
N PRO A 265 15.08 -27.85 6.48
CA PRO A 265 15.88 -29.08 6.52
C PRO A 265 15.20 -30.28 7.19
N THR A 266 14.14 -30.04 7.96
CA THR A 266 13.43 -31.05 8.80
C THR A 266 11.96 -31.25 8.43
N GLY A 267 11.45 -30.56 7.40
CA GLY A 267 10.06 -30.70 6.95
C GLY A 267 9.54 -29.46 6.22
N VAL A 268 8.29 -29.08 6.53
CA VAL A 268 7.66 -27.86 6.02
C VAL A 268 7.07 -27.09 7.19
N GLY A 269 7.49 -25.83 7.36
CA GLY A 269 6.90 -24.90 8.33
C GLY A 269 5.68 -24.22 7.73
N ILE A 270 4.64 -24.00 8.53
CA ILE A 270 3.33 -23.53 8.05
C ILE A 270 2.82 -22.40 8.94
N LEU A 271 2.31 -21.31 8.35
CA LEU A 271 1.54 -20.28 9.04
C LEU A 271 0.06 -20.41 8.64
N CYS A 272 -0.80 -20.64 9.63
CA CYS A 272 -2.26 -20.80 9.47
C CYS A 272 -3.03 -19.64 10.12
N ASN A 273 -4.17 -19.28 9.53
CA ASN A 273 -5.28 -18.69 10.30
C ASN A 273 -5.90 -19.78 11.16
N ARG A 274 -6.21 -19.48 12.43
CA ARG A 274 -6.91 -20.41 13.32
C ARG A 274 -8.39 -20.58 12.92
N LYS A 275 -8.94 -21.75 13.20
CA LYS A 275 -10.37 -22.05 13.08
C LYS A 275 -11.13 -21.46 14.27
N ASN A 276 -10.60 -21.66 15.47
CA ASN A 276 -11.10 -21.05 16.70
C ASN A 276 -10.32 -19.75 16.97
N VAL A 277 -10.86 -18.61 16.54
CA VAL A 277 -10.25 -17.30 16.81
C VAL A 277 -10.79 -16.74 18.12
N ASP A 278 -9.92 -16.69 19.13
CA ASP A 278 -10.24 -16.41 20.53
C ASP A 278 -9.24 -15.40 21.14
N THR A 279 -9.16 -15.33 22.47
CA THR A 279 -8.21 -14.47 23.20
C THR A 279 -6.76 -14.96 23.17
N LEU A 280 -6.51 -16.24 22.83
CA LEU A 280 -5.17 -16.82 22.72
C LEU A 280 -4.51 -16.42 21.39
N GLY A 281 -5.29 -16.22 20.31
CA GLY A 281 -4.76 -15.77 19.02
C GLY A 281 -5.67 -16.03 17.83
N ALA A 282 -5.37 -15.38 16.70
CA ALA A 282 -6.01 -15.64 15.41
C ALA A 282 -5.15 -16.47 14.45
N TYR A 283 -3.91 -16.75 14.83
CA TYR A 283 -2.89 -17.38 13.97
C TYR A 283 -2.17 -18.49 14.72
N THR A 284 -1.68 -19.48 13.98
CA THR A 284 -0.78 -20.49 14.52
C THR A 284 0.34 -20.83 13.54
N VAL A 285 1.54 -21.08 14.08
CA VAL A 285 2.69 -21.59 13.34
C VAL A 285 2.85 -23.07 13.65
N VAL A 286 2.81 -23.90 12.62
CA VAL A 286 3.12 -25.33 12.71
C VAL A 286 4.59 -25.51 12.38
N HIS A 287 5.35 -25.95 13.38
CA HIS A 287 6.77 -26.22 13.28
C HIS A 287 7.05 -27.56 12.55
N PRO A 288 8.21 -27.72 11.89
CA PRO A 288 8.59 -29.00 11.27
C PRO A 288 8.86 -30.08 12.34
N ALA A 289 9.10 -31.32 11.91
CA ALA A 289 9.43 -32.48 12.76
C ALA A 289 8.45 -32.89 13.88
N GLY A 290 7.30 -32.22 14.05
CA GLY A 290 6.23 -32.66 14.96
C GLY A 290 6.24 -31.98 16.35
N GLU A 291 6.93 -30.86 16.48
CA GLU A 291 6.72 -29.92 17.59
C GLU A 291 5.26 -29.41 17.64
N PRO A 292 4.70 -29.08 18.82
CA PRO A 292 3.33 -28.61 18.93
C PRO A 292 3.12 -27.25 18.22
N PRO A 293 1.95 -27.00 17.61
CA PRO A 293 1.66 -25.71 16.98
C PRO A 293 1.72 -24.54 17.97
N GLU A 294 2.44 -23.49 17.60
CA GLU A 294 2.55 -22.26 18.38
C GLU A 294 1.35 -21.35 18.07
N VAL A 295 0.51 -21.05 19.05
CA VAL A 295 -0.59 -20.08 18.91
C VAL A 295 -0.06 -18.67 19.19
N LEU A 296 -0.34 -17.73 18.30
CA LEU A 296 0.24 -16.38 18.34
C LEU A 296 -0.76 -15.33 18.89
N PRO A 297 -0.49 -14.72 20.07
CA PRO A 297 -1.38 -13.76 20.69
C PRO A 297 -1.61 -12.50 19.85
N LEU A 298 -2.86 -12.02 19.84
CA LEU A 298 -3.27 -10.80 19.11
C LEU A 298 -2.45 -9.56 19.53
N SER A 299 -2.00 -9.53 20.79
CA SER A 299 -1.16 -8.46 21.34
C SER A 299 0.25 -8.38 20.73
N GLN A 300 0.69 -9.40 19.98
CA GLN A 300 1.97 -9.39 19.27
C GLN A 300 1.86 -8.87 17.83
N GLY A 301 0.66 -8.47 17.39
CA GLY A 301 0.39 -8.10 16.00
C GLY A 301 0.24 -9.32 15.08
N ILE A 302 0.13 -9.06 13.78
CA ILE A 302 -0.18 -10.08 12.78
C ILE A 302 1.11 -10.71 12.22
N PRO A 303 1.33 -12.03 12.32
CA PRO A 303 2.46 -12.70 11.70
C PRO A 303 2.36 -12.65 10.17
N TRP A 304 3.49 -12.44 9.49
CA TRP A 304 3.61 -12.51 8.03
C TRP A 304 5.06 -12.76 7.59
N LYS A 305 5.26 -13.16 6.32
CA LYS A 305 6.58 -13.41 5.72
C LYS A 305 7.37 -14.45 6.51
N LEU A 306 6.81 -15.66 6.54
CA LEU A 306 7.41 -16.85 7.14
C LEU A 306 8.74 -17.18 6.43
N SER A 307 9.79 -17.39 7.22
CA SER A 307 11.14 -17.73 6.77
C SER A 307 11.79 -18.75 7.70
N TRP A 308 12.81 -19.45 7.20
CA TRP A 308 13.65 -20.32 8.00
C TRP A 308 14.96 -19.60 8.33
N ASP A 309 15.32 -19.56 9.60
CA ASP A 309 16.58 -19.01 10.10
C ASP A 309 17.60 -20.14 10.21
N GLU A 310 18.50 -20.25 9.22
CA GLU A 310 19.55 -21.29 9.18
C GLU A 310 20.56 -21.17 10.33
N ALA A 311 20.74 -19.97 10.89
CA ALA A 311 21.70 -19.74 11.98
C ALA A 311 21.12 -20.11 13.36
N ALA A 312 19.82 -19.89 13.55
CA ALA A 312 19.09 -20.30 14.75
C ALA A 312 18.32 -21.62 14.61
N ALA A 313 18.43 -22.30 13.45
CA ALA A 313 17.78 -23.56 13.09
C ALA A 313 16.27 -23.63 13.43
N ARG A 314 15.52 -22.56 13.12
CA ARG A 314 14.10 -22.41 13.50
C ARG A 314 13.27 -21.57 12.53
N LEU A 315 11.95 -21.61 12.67
CA LEU A 315 11.06 -20.68 11.97
C LEU A 315 11.17 -19.26 12.54
N ALA A 316 11.04 -18.28 11.64
CA ALA A 316 11.01 -16.86 11.92
C ALA A 316 9.96 -16.18 11.03
N TRP A 317 9.38 -15.07 11.48
CA TRP A 317 8.37 -14.31 10.76
C TRP A 317 8.42 -12.83 11.17
N ARG A 318 7.96 -11.94 10.28
CA ARG A 318 7.67 -10.56 10.64
C ARG A 318 6.35 -10.47 11.40
N LYS A 319 6.14 -9.38 12.12
CA LYS A 319 4.86 -9.03 12.76
C LYS A 319 4.43 -7.66 12.26
N ALA A 320 3.15 -7.50 11.93
CA ALA A 320 2.56 -6.23 11.54
C ALA A 320 1.76 -5.64 12.72
N THR A 321 2.11 -4.41 13.08
CA THR A 321 1.70 -3.74 14.33
C THR A 321 1.28 -2.28 14.12
N ASP A 322 1.39 -1.78 12.89
CA ASP A 322 1.20 -0.38 12.52
C ASP A 322 0.73 -0.27 11.07
N THR A 323 0.32 0.92 10.67
CA THR A 323 -0.28 1.18 9.35
C THR A 323 0.64 0.83 8.18
N GLN A 324 1.94 1.08 8.30
CA GLN A 324 2.92 0.71 7.28
C GLN A 324 3.01 -0.81 7.12
N SER A 325 3.23 -1.52 8.23
CA SER A 325 3.42 -2.97 8.20
C SER A 325 2.14 -3.71 7.79
N TYR A 326 0.95 -3.15 8.04
CA TYR A 326 -0.30 -3.60 7.44
C TYR A 326 -0.33 -3.44 5.90
N GLY A 327 0.18 -2.31 5.37
CA GLY A 327 0.28 -2.07 3.93
C GLY A 327 1.28 -2.99 3.23
N GLU A 328 2.48 -3.16 3.80
CA GLU A 328 3.49 -4.12 3.32
C GLU A 328 2.95 -5.56 3.29
N MET A 329 2.23 -5.95 4.35
CA MET A 329 1.62 -7.27 4.49
C MET A 329 0.49 -7.49 3.48
N MET A 330 -0.32 -6.46 3.17
CA MET A 330 -1.34 -6.54 2.12
C MET A 330 -0.72 -6.69 0.73
N GLU A 331 0.32 -5.93 0.40
CA GLU A 331 1.05 -6.12 -0.87
C GLU A 331 1.70 -7.52 -0.94
N HIS A 332 2.30 -8.00 0.15
CA HIS A 332 2.85 -9.34 0.24
C HIS A 332 1.79 -10.44 -0.03
N ASP A 333 0.58 -10.29 0.53
CA ASP A 333 -0.54 -11.21 0.33
C ASP A 333 -1.06 -11.23 -1.10
N ILE A 334 -1.10 -10.08 -1.78
CA ILE A 334 -1.46 -10.03 -3.20
C ILE A 334 -0.35 -10.69 -4.04
N GLN A 335 0.93 -10.34 -3.81
CA GLN A 335 2.07 -10.85 -4.59
C GLN A 335 2.25 -12.38 -4.47
N ARG A 336 2.03 -12.95 -3.29
CA ARG A 336 2.12 -14.41 -3.06
C ARG A 336 0.81 -15.15 -3.36
N GLY A 337 -0.26 -14.43 -3.68
CA GLY A 337 -1.59 -14.99 -3.95
C GLY A 337 -1.61 -15.90 -5.18
N GLN A 338 -2.75 -16.55 -5.42
CA GLN A 338 -2.96 -17.52 -6.51
C GLN A 338 -2.23 -17.09 -7.80
N ASN A 339 -1.39 -17.98 -8.34
CA ASN A 339 -0.62 -17.77 -9.56
C ASN A 339 0.41 -16.61 -9.48
N GLY A 340 1.06 -16.41 -8.33
CA GLY A 340 2.12 -15.40 -8.15
C GLY A 340 1.61 -13.96 -8.28
N GLY A 341 0.41 -13.71 -7.74
CA GLY A 341 -0.31 -12.44 -7.85
C GLY A 341 -1.07 -12.24 -9.17
N MET A 342 -1.02 -13.19 -10.11
CA MET A 342 -1.87 -13.13 -11.31
C MET A 342 -3.36 -13.28 -11.00
N LEU A 343 -3.72 -13.99 -9.92
CA LEU A 343 -5.10 -14.23 -9.49
C LEU A 343 -5.97 -14.75 -10.67
N GLU A 344 -7.08 -14.08 -10.96
CA GLU A 344 -8.00 -14.39 -12.06
C GLU A 344 -7.86 -13.42 -13.26
N LEU A 345 -6.76 -12.67 -13.34
CA LEU A 345 -6.54 -11.75 -14.45
C LEU A 345 -6.62 -12.48 -15.80
N GLY A 346 -7.57 -12.07 -16.63
CA GLY A 346 -7.82 -12.64 -17.94
C GLY A 346 -8.55 -13.99 -17.95
N SER A 347 -9.06 -14.49 -16.82
CA SER A 347 -10.01 -15.59 -16.80
C SER A 347 -11.33 -15.19 -17.47
N ASN A 348 -11.95 -16.11 -18.21
CA ASN A 348 -13.35 -15.98 -18.64
C ASN A 348 -14.32 -16.56 -17.59
N ASN A 349 -15.63 -16.48 -17.85
CA ASN A 349 -16.67 -16.94 -16.92
C ASN A 349 -17.20 -18.36 -17.20
N ILE A 350 -16.57 -19.17 -18.07
CA ILE A 350 -17.08 -20.51 -18.43
C ILE A 350 -17.28 -21.37 -17.17
N GLU A 351 -16.39 -21.26 -16.18
CA GLU A 351 -16.50 -21.90 -14.87
C GLU A 351 -16.73 -20.86 -13.73
N GLY A 352 -17.45 -19.78 -14.01
CA GLY A 352 -17.94 -18.81 -13.00
C GLY A 352 -16.87 -17.91 -12.36
N ARG A 353 -15.64 -17.89 -12.87
CA ARG A 353 -14.48 -17.28 -12.18
C ARG A 353 -14.46 -15.75 -12.15
N ILE A 354 -15.10 -15.08 -13.12
CA ILE A 354 -15.27 -13.63 -13.06
C ILE A 354 -16.19 -13.30 -11.88
N ALA A 355 -17.35 -13.95 -11.81
CA ALA A 355 -18.30 -13.74 -10.72
C ALA A 355 -17.71 -14.13 -9.35
N TRP A 356 -17.39 -15.41 -9.15
CA TRP A 356 -17.14 -15.95 -7.82
C TRP A 356 -15.71 -15.76 -7.31
N SER A 357 -14.86 -15.01 -8.01
CA SER A 357 -13.50 -14.72 -7.55
C SER A 357 -12.98 -13.35 -7.98
N GLN A 358 -13.04 -13.01 -9.27
CA GLN A 358 -12.46 -11.75 -9.78
C GLN A 358 -13.17 -10.49 -9.21
N ILE A 359 -14.50 -10.48 -9.21
CA ILE A 359 -15.30 -9.35 -8.70
C ILE A 359 -14.99 -9.02 -7.23
N TYR A 360 -14.65 -10.01 -6.40
CA TYR A 360 -14.35 -9.80 -4.99
C TYR A 360 -13.07 -8.99 -4.78
N TYR A 361 -11.93 -9.39 -5.38
CA TYR A 361 -10.69 -8.63 -5.18
C TYR A 361 -10.69 -7.27 -5.87
N LEU A 362 -11.40 -7.12 -7.00
CA LEU A 362 -11.57 -5.81 -7.64
C LEU A 362 -12.41 -4.86 -6.78
N ASN A 363 -13.43 -5.37 -6.06
CA ASN A 363 -14.11 -4.61 -5.02
C ASN A 363 -13.17 -4.27 -3.85
N GLY A 364 -12.37 -5.22 -3.35
CA GLY A 364 -11.38 -4.96 -2.29
C GLY A 364 -10.33 -3.90 -2.67
N PHE A 365 -9.85 -3.91 -3.92
CA PHE A 365 -8.95 -2.87 -4.41
C PHE A 365 -9.63 -1.49 -4.48
N MET A 366 -10.91 -1.43 -4.82
CA MET A 366 -11.70 -0.19 -4.74
C MET A 366 -12.08 0.20 -3.31
N ASP A 367 -12.23 -0.75 -2.38
CA ASP A 367 -12.46 -0.48 -0.96
C ASP A 367 -11.23 0.16 -0.30
N ALA A 368 -10.02 -0.29 -0.67
CA ALA A 368 -8.78 0.37 -0.24
C ALA A 368 -8.71 1.85 -0.68
N VAL A 369 -9.13 2.16 -1.92
CA VAL A 369 -9.28 3.55 -2.41
C VAL A 369 -10.37 4.30 -1.64
N HIS A 370 -11.55 3.70 -1.49
CA HIS A 370 -12.71 4.28 -0.81
C HIS A 370 -12.41 4.64 0.64
N LEU A 371 -11.77 3.74 1.38
CA LEU A 371 -11.36 3.95 2.77
C LEU A 371 -10.23 4.98 2.87
N ALA A 372 -9.24 4.96 1.97
CA ALA A 372 -8.20 6.00 1.93
C ALA A 372 -8.75 7.41 1.66
N ARG A 373 -9.84 7.55 0.90
CA ARG A 373 -10.56 8.84 0.76
C ARG A 373 -11.21 9.29 2.08
N ARG A 374 -11.65 8.36 2.94
CA ARG A 374 -12.56 8.60 4.08
C ARG A 374 -11.91 8.61 5.46
N GLU A 375 -10.87 7.82 5.69
CA GLU A 375 -10.27 7.63 7.02
C GLU A 375 -8.74 7.81 7.01
N GLN A 376 -8.17 8.36 8.09
CA GLN A 376 -6.73 8.63 8.15
C GLN A 376 -5.91 7.35 8.29
N GLN A 377 -6.37 6.39 9.09
CA GLN A 377 -5.68 5.11 9.26
C GLN A 377 -5.64 4.35 7.93
N ALA A 378 -6.79 4.22 7.26
CA ALA A 378 -6.87 3.60 5.93
C ALA A 378 -5.98 4.30 4.90
N PHE A 379 -5.89 5.64 4.92
CA PHE A 379 -4.95 6.36 4.07
C PHE A 379 -3.50 5.98 4.38
N ASP A 380 -3.09 5.98 5.66
CA ASP A 380 -1.74 5.60 6.06
C ASP A 380 -1.38 4.16 5.64
N VAL A 381 -2.35 3.23 5.62
CA VAL A 381 -2.16 1.84 5.15
C VAL A 381 -2.12 1.73 3.63
N PHE A 382 -3.11 2.29 2.92
CA PHE A 382 -3.34 2.00 1.50
C PHE A 382 -2.71 3.00 0.54
N TYR A 383 -2.39 4.24 0.97
CA TYR A 383 -1.80 5.26 0.10
C TYR A 383 -0.57 4.78 -0.71
N PRO A 384 0.40 4.03 -0.13
CA PRO A 384 1.55 3.49 -0.88
C PRO A 384 1.18 2.53 -2.03
N LEU A 385 -0.04 1.98 -2.02
CA LEU A 385 -0.50 0.97 -2.97
C LEU A 385 -1.41 1.54 -4.08
N LEU A 386 -1.94 2.76 -3.94
CA LEU A 386 -3.04 3.25 -4.77
C LEU A 386 -2.72 3.32 -6.26
N GLU A 387 -1.52 3.77 -6.66
CA GLU A 387 -1.10 3.78 -8.07
C GLU A 387 -1.15 2.38 -8.69
N LYS A 388 -0.62 1.37 -7.96
CA LYS A 388 -0.60 -0.04 -8.36
C LYS A 388 -2.01 -0.63 -8.42
N LEU A 389 -2.83 -0.37 -7.40
CA LEU A 389 -4.23 -0.81 -7.33
C LEU A 389 -5.05 -0.21 -8.47
N ARG A 390 -4.91 1.09 -8.75
CA ARG A 390 -5.63 1.80 -9.81
C ARG A 390 -5.32 1.24 -11.20
N LEU A 391 -4.05 0.96 -11.49
CA LEU A 391 -3.62 0.32 -12.74
C LEU A 391 -4.12 -1.13 -12.83
N ARG A 392 -4.10 -1.88 -11.73
CA ARG A 392 -4.61 -3.25 -11.70
C ARG A 392 -6.12 -3.32 -11.97
N ILE A 393 -6.90 -2.41 -11.36
CA ILE A 393 -8.34 -2.25 -11.63
C ILE A 393 -8.57 -1.89 -13.11
N GLU A 394 -7.87 -0.90 -13.66
CA GLU A 394 -8.02 -0.45 -15.06
C GLU A 394 -7.80 -1.61 -16.06
N LEU A 395 -6.77 -2.43 -15.82
CA LEU A 395 -6.44 -3.58 -16.67
C LEU A 395 -7.55 -4.63 -16.66
N GLU A 396 -8.01 -5.04 -15.48
CA GLU A 396 -8.97 -6.13 -15.35
C GLU A 396 -10.40 -5.71 -15.71
N VAL A 397 -10.82 -4.49 -15.36
CA VAL A 397 -12.13 -3.95 -15.77
C VAL A 397 -12.25 -3.85 -17.30
N ARG A 398 -11.16 -3.48 -18.01
CA ARG A 398 -11.13 -3.47 -19.49
C ARG A 398 -11.20 -4.86 -20.10
N LEU A 399 -10.63 -5.88 -19.44
CA LEU A 399 -10.74 -7.27 -19.88
C LEU A 399 -12.16 -7.81 -19.65
N ILE A 400 -12.81 -7.47 -18.52
CA ILE A 400 -14.21 -7.79 -18.24
C ILE A 400 -15.14 -7.11 -19.26
N ASP A 401 -15.01 -5.80 -19.50
CA ASP A 401 -15.83 -5.08 -20.48
C ASP A 401 -15.67 -5.65 -21.90
N ARG A 402 -14.46 -6.10 -22.29
CA ARG A 402 -14.28 -6.85 -23.55
C ARG A 402 -14.98 -8.20 -23.52
N GLN A 403 -14.88 -8.95 -22.43
CA GLN A 403 -15.53 -10.26 -22.29
C GLN A 403 -17.06 -10.15 -22.40
N LEU A 404 -17.69 -9.04 -21.96
CA LEU A 404 -19.11 -8.76 -22.18
C LEU A 404 -19.49 -8.62 -23.68
N GLY A 405 -18.52 -8.28 -24.53
CA GLY A 405 -18.70 -8.21 -25.99
C GLY A 405 -18.42 -9.54 -26.72
N ALA A 406 -17.91 -10.57 -26.03
CA ALA A 406 -17.66 -11.89 -26.62
C ALA A 406 -18.95 -12.73 -26.73
N PRO A 407 -19.05 -13.71 -27.66
CA PRO A 407 -20.24 -14.57 -27.79
C PRO A 407 -20.60 -15.33 -26.51
N GLU A 408 -19.59 -15.71 -25.72
CA GLU A 408 -19.74 -16.40 -24.44
C GLU A 408 -20.20 -15.45 -23.33
N GLY A 409 -19.83 -14.17 -23.39
CA GLY A 409 -20.19 -13.17 -22.36
C GLY A 409 -19.79 -13.62 -20.96
N LEU A 410 -20.77 -13.58 -20.04
CA LEU A 410 -20.68 -14.18 -18.69
C LEU A 410 -21.38 -15.54 -18.57
N ARG A 411 -21.66 -16.24 -19.68
CA ARG A 411 -22.26 -17.59 -19.62
C ARG A 411 -21.32 -18.55 -18.89
N THR A 412 -21.89 -19.47 -18.12
CA THR A 412 -21.17 -20.53 -17.41
C THR A 412 -21.85 -21.88 -17.59
N ARG A 413 -21.05 -22.95 -17.45
CA ARG A 413 -21.49 -24.35 -17.36
C ARG A 413 -21.50 -24.89 -15.93
N ALA A 414 -21.07 -24.08 -14.96
CA ALA A 414 -20.78 -24.56 -13.61
C ALA A 414 -22.02 -24.98 -12.82
N PHE A 415 -23.20 -24.41 -13.13
CA PHE A 415 -24.44 -24.60 -12.36
C PHE A 415 -25.56 -25.30 -13.15
N THR A 416 -25.28 -25.66 -14.40
CA THR A 416 -26.20 -26.42 -15.26
C THR A 416 -25.96 -27.92 -15.09
N LYS A 417 -27.04 -28.68 -14.89
CA LYS A 417 -27.02 -30.13 -14.68
C LYS A 417 -26.46 -30.89 -15.89
N ASP A 418 -26.66 -30.35 -17.08
CA ASP A 418 -26.20 -30.89 -18.37
C ASP A 418 -24.89 -30.28 -18.87
N ARG A 419 -24.26 -29.37 -18.08
CA ARG A 419 -23.08 -28.59 -18.45
C ARG A 419 -23.27 -27.71 -19.71
N SER A 420 -24.50 -27.33 -20.04
CA SER A 420 -24.81 -26.32 -21.08
C SER A 420 -24.42 -24.90 -20.65
N LEU A 421 -24.26 -23.98 -21.61
CA LEU A 421 -23.86 -22.58 -21.36
C LEU A 421 -25.05 -21.66 -21.07
N ALA A 422 -25.39 -21.52 -19.78
CA ALA A 422 -26.44 -20.64 -19.29
C ALA A 422 -25.90 -19.31 -18.71
N LEU A 423 -26.76 -18.30 -18.65
CA LEU A 423 -26.49 -16.99 -18.07
C LEU A 423 -27.42 -16.80 -16.86
N PHE A 424 -26.89 -16.35 -15.71
CA PHE A 424 -27.62 -16.34 -14.43
C PHE A 424 -27.69 -14.93 -13.84
N GLY A 425 -28.87 -14.53 -13.36
CA GLY A 425 -29.16 -13.18 -12.85
C GLY A 425 -28.20 -12.71 -11.77
N VAL A 426 -27.87 -13.58 -10.81
CA VAL A 426 -26.90 -13.32 -9.73
C VAL A 426 -25.47 -13.05 -10.24
N GLN A 427 -25.04 -13.66 -11.34
CA GLN A 427 -23.68 -13.43 -11.86
C GLN A 427 -23.58 -12.13 -12.64
N THR A 428 -24.63 -11.82 -13.41
CA THR A 428 -24.63 -10.64 -14.27
C THR A 428 -24.91 -9.36 -13.48
N SER A 429 -25.76 -9.41 -12.45
CA SER A 429 -25.97 -8.28 -11.54
C SER A 429 -24.71 -7.91 -10.76
N ARG A 430 -23.91 -8.89 -10.33
CA ARG A 430 -22.62 -8.67 -9.67
C ARG A 430 -21.60 -8.00 -10.56
N ALA A 431 -21.55 -8.40 -11.84
CA ALA A 431 -20.72 -7.71 -12.82
C ALA A 431 -21.23 -6.29 -13.08
N LEU A 432 -22.55 -6.09 -13.14
CA LEU A 432 -23.15 -4.77 -13.29
C LEU A 432 -22.80 -3.86 -12.09
N LEU A 433 -22.93 -4.34 -10.86
CA LEU A 433 -22.51 -3.65 -9.63
C LEU A 433 -21.02 -3.27 -9.67
N LEU A 434 -20.13 -4.18 -10.09
CA LEU A 434 -18.69 -3.85 -10.23
C LEU A 434 -18.45 -2.72 -11.23
N LEU A 435 -19.07 -2.79 -12.41
CA LEU A 435 -18.79 -1.85 -13.50
C LEU A 435 -19.45 -0.49 -13.29
N THR A 436 -20.64 -0.44 -12.69
CA THR A 436 -21.27 0.79 -12.19
C THR A 436 -20.38 1.45 -11.13
N ARG A 437 -20.03 0.70 -10.08
CA ARG A 437 -19.13 1.16 -9.00
C ARG A 437 -17.81 1.73 -9.54
N TYR A 438 -17.22 1.07 -10.53
CA TYR A 438 -15.95 1.52 -11.13
C TYR A 438 -16.05 2.94 -11.72
N LEU A 439 -17.18 3.28 -12.36
CA LEU A 439 -17.39 4.63 -12.90
C LEU A 439 -17.70 5.66 -11.80
N GLU A 440 -18.36 5.25 -10.70
CA GLU A 440 -18.59 6.10 -9.53
C GLU A 440 -17.30 6.42 -8.75
N GLU A 441 -16.48 5.40 -8.48
CA GLU A 441 -15.20 5.55 -7.76
C GLU A 441 -14.13 6.24 -8.63
N PHE A 442 -14.25 6.19 -9.96
CA PHE A 442 -13.33 6.85 -10.90
C PHE A 442 -14.08 7.64 -12.00
N PRO A 443 -14.69 8.82 -11.71
CA PRO A 443 -15.46 9.59 -12.71
C PRO A 443 -14.63 10.10 -13.91
N GLY A 444 -13.30 10.08 -13.81
CA GLY A 444 -12.37 10.36 -14.92
C GLY A 444 -11.95 9.12 -15.73
N ALA A 445 -12.58 7.96 -15.51
CA ALA A 445 -12.34 6.74 -16.27
C ALA A 445 -12.90 6.86 -17.71
N PRO A 446 -12.24 6.27 -18.73
CA PRO A 446 -12.80 6.24 -20.07
C PRO A 446 -14.03 5.31 -20.13
N PRO A 447 -15.05 5.62 -20.96
CA PRO A 447 -16.26 4.82 -21.06
C PRO A 447 -16.01 3.33 -21.36
N LEU A 448 -16.81 2.48 -20.73
CA LEU A 448 -16.87 1.04 -20.98
C LEU A 448 -17.77 0.77 -22.18
N ALA A 449 -17.29 -0.01 -23.14
CA ALA A 449 -17.91 -0.12 -24.47
C ALA A 449 -19.18 -0.97 -24.47
N ASN A 450 -19.25 -1.99 -23.62
CA ASN A 450 -20.36 -2.95 -23.58
C ASN A 450 -21.31 -2.72 -22.40
N LEU A 451 -20.92 -1.97 -21.37
CA LEU A 451 -21.73 -1.73 -20.16
C LEU A 451 -23.19 -1.32 -20.48
N GLY A 452 -23.40 -0.30 -21.31
CA GLY A 452 -24.75 0.18 -21.62
C GLY A 452 -25.62 -0.81 -22.42
N LYS A 453 -25.02 -1.79 -23.12
CA LYS A 453 -25.74 -2.93 -23.70
C LYS A 453 -26.09 -3.94 -22.61
N PHE A 454 -25.08 -4.33 -21.85
CA PHE A 454 -25.16 -5.33 -20.79
C PHE A 454 -26.18 -4.97 -19.71
N GLU A 455 -26.21 -3.71 -19.26
CA GLU A 455 -27.20 -3.19 -18.32
C GLU A 455 -28.65 -3.48 -18.76
N ARG A 456 -28.96 -3.24 -20.04
CA ARG A 456 -30.30 -3.52 -20.60
C ARG A 456 -30.59 -5.02 -20.63
N GLU A 457 -29.60 -5.84 -20.99
CA GLU A 457 -29.73 -7.30 -21.01
C GLU A 457 -29.96 -7.86 -19.59
N VAL A 458 -29.31 -7.31 -18.55
CA VAL A 458 -29.55 -7.69 -17.14
C VAL A 458 -30.90 -7.19 -16.63
N LYS A 459 -31.26 -5.94 -16.90
CA LYS A 459 -32.56 -5.35 -16.50
C LYS A 459 -33.75 -6.09 -17.11
N ALA A 460 -33.61 -6.61 -18.34
CA ALA A 460 -34.64 -7.37 -19.04
C ALA A 460 -34.56 -8.90 -18.85
N LEU A 461 -33.60 -9.43 -18.08
CA LEU A 461 -33.27 -10.86 -18.01
C LEU A 461 -33.05 -11.51 -19.40
N GLN A 462 -32.58 -10.73 -20.37
CA GLN A 462 -32.44 -11.16 -21.77
C GLN A 462 -31.44 -12.31 -21.87
N GLY A 463 -31.88 -13.47 -22.35
CA GLY A 463 -31.05 -14.68 -22.48
C GLY A 463 -30.58 -15.30 -21.17
N HIS A 464 -31.14 -14.89 -20.03
CA HIS A 464 -30.90 -15.50 -18.72
C HIS A 464 -31.71 -16.80 -18.57
N ILE A 465 -31.30 -17.67 -17.65
CA ILE A 465 -32.02 -18.92 -17.33
C ILE A 465 -33.15 -18.69 -16.32
N GLU A 466 -33.09 -17.63 -15.51
CA GLU A 466 -34.20 -17.18 -14.67
C GLU A 466 -35.26 -16.43 -15.49
N VAL A 467 -36.51 -16.54 -15.07
CA VAL A 467 -37.62 -15.71 -15.55
C VAL A 467 -38.30 -14.98 -14.40
N MET A 468 -38.93 -13.86 -14.73
CA MET A 468 -39.85 -13.16 -13.82
C MET A 468 -41.17 -13.93 -13.74
N ALA A 469 -41.55 -14.36 -12.54
CA ALA A 469 -42.79 -15.09 -12.27
C ALA A 469 -43.65 -14.33 -11.25
N ASN A 470 -44.97 -14.56 -11.29
CA ASN A 470 -45.96 -13.94 -10.40
C ASN A 470 -46.95 -14.97 -9.79
N ALA A 471 -46.68 -16.27 -9.99
CA ALA A 471 -47.48 -17.39 -9.52
C ALA A 471 -46.60 -18.65 -9.39
N GLY A 472 -47.15 -19.72 -8.79
CA GLY A 472 -46.49 -21.04 -8.66
C GLY A 472 -46.16 -21.46 -7.23
N GLU A 473 -46.11 -20.49 -6.31
CA GLU A 473 -45.91 -20.69 -4.87
C GLU A 473 -47.21 -20.61 -4.08
N ALA A 474 -47.24 -21.25 -2.92
CA ALA A 474 -48.37 -21.21 -2.00
C ALA A 474 -48.48 -19.85 -1.28
N GLU A 475 -49.72 -19.38 -1.05
CA GLU A 475 -50.05 -18.11 -0.41
C GLU A 475 -49.39 -17.90 0.97
N LYS A 476 -49.10 -19.00 1.70
CA LYS A 476 -48.35 -18.97 2.96
C LYS A 476 -46.90 -18.47 2.83
N TRP A 477 -46.37 -18.31 1.61
CA TRP A 477 -45.04 -17.79 1.31
C TRP A 477 -45.08 -16.40 0.67
N LEU A 478 -45.92 -16.24 -0.34
CA LEU A 478 -45.96 -15.06 -1.20
C LEU A 478 -47.41 -14.78 -1.60
N ALA A 479 -47.81 -13.51 -1.57
CA ALA A 479 -49.17 -13.13 -1.99
C ALA A 479 -49.38 -13.41 -3.50
N PRO A 480 -50.57 -13.86 -3.92
CA PRO A 480 -50.86 -14.11 -5.33
C PRO A 480 -50.60 -12.87 -6.20
N GLY A 481 -49.84 -13.03 -7.28
CA GLY A 481 -49.50 -11.95 -8.21
C GLY A 481 -48.20 -11.20 -7.90
N THR A 482 -47.57 -11.38 -6.73
CA THR A 482 -46.29 -10.71 -6.41
C THR A 482 -45.14 -11.30 -7.23
N ARG A 483 -44.29 -10.42 -7.77
CA ARG A 483 -43.15 -10.79 -8.63
C ARG A 483 -41.97 -11.39 -7.85
N HIS A 484 -41.39 -12.43 -8.42
CA HIS A 484 -40.22 -13.14 -7.92
C HIS A 484 -39.43 -13.76 -9.09
N LEU A 485 -38.18 -14.15 -8.87
CA LEU A 485 -37.42 -14.91 -9.88
C LEU A 485 -37.61 -16.42 -9.70
N ARG A 486 -37.69 -17.13 -10.81
CA ARG A 486 -37.89 -18.58 -10.90
C ARG A 486 -37.06 -19.17 -12.04
N TRP A 487 -36.53 -20.38 -11.86
CA TRP A 487 -36.05 -21.18 -12.98
C TRP A 487 -37.24 -21.84 -13.67
N PRO A 488 -37.45 -21.67 -14.99
CA PRO A 488 -38.51 -22.37 -15.72
C PRO A 488 -38.38 -23.89 -15.55
N LYS A 489 -39.51 -24.60 -15.52
CA LYS A 489 -39.53 -26.06 -15.64
C LYS A 489 -39.00 -26.44 -17.03
N GLY A 490 -38.09 -27.41 -17.09
CA GLY A 490 -37.33 -27.79 -18.28
C GLY A 490 -36.12 -26.89 -18.59
N SER A 491 -35.75 -25.97 -17.70
CA SER A 491 -34.45 -25.28 -17.81
C SER A 491 -33.28 -26.20 -17.43
N ALA A 492 -32.06 -25.84 -17.78
CA ALA A 492 -30.85 -26.62 -17.53
C ALA A 492 -30.40 -26.68 -16.04
N PHE A 493 -31.12 -26.02 -15.13
CA PHE A 493 -30.76 -25.99 -13.71
C PHE A 493 -31.26 -27.25 -12.97
N TYR A 494 -30.53 -27.68 -11.92
CA TYR A 494 -30.83 -28.89 -11.14
C TYR A 494 -32.25 -28.90 -10.55
N TYR A 495 -32.71 -27.76 -10.05
CA TYR A 495 -34.03 -27.57 -9.46
C TYR A 495 -34.91 -26.69 -10.36
N ASP A 496 -35.04 -27.08 -11.63
CA ASP A 496 -35.92 -26.43 -12.58
C ASP A 496 -37.38 -26.37 -12.07
N GLY A 497 -38.12 -25.32 -12.42
CA GLY A 497 -39.47 -25.10 -11.93
C GLY A 497 -39.57 -24.52 -10.52
N MET A 498 -38.47 -24.34 -9.78
CA MET A 498 -38.46 -23.71 -8.45
C MET A 498 -38.29 -22.18 -8.49
N PRO A 499 -38.74 -21.43 -7.45
CA PRO A 499 -38.26 -20.09 -7.19
C PRO A 499 -36.75 -20.11 -6.91
N VAL A 500 -36.02 -19.02 -7.15
CA VAL A 500 -34.58 -18.96 -6.81
C VAL A 500 -34.37 -18.63 -5.31
N PRO A 501 -33.23 -19.02 -4.71
CA PRO A 501 -32.86 -18.62 -3.34
C PRO A 501 -32.85 -17.11 -3.13
N TYR A 502 -33.05 -16.65 -1.90
CA TYR A 502 -33.21 -15.22 -1.61
C TYR A 502 -32.05 -14.38 -2.15
N ASN A 503 -30.81 -14.78 -1.84
CA ASN A 503 -29.62 -14.04 -2.26
C ASN A 503 -29.51 -13.89 -3.79
N HIS A 504 -29.99 -14.87 -4.58
CA HIS A 504 -29.97 -14.79 -6.03
C HIS A 504 -30.88 -13.66 -6.53
N GLN A 505 -32.17 -13.67 -6.13
CA GLN A 505 -33.11 -12.65 -6.59
C GLN A 505 -32.84 -11.27 -5.96
N ASN A 506 -32.39 -11.24 -4.71
CA ASN A 506 -32.02 -10.01 -4.01
C ASN A 506 -30.82 -9.32 -4.68
N GLU A 507 -29.76 -10.06 -5.05
CA GLU A 507 -28.59 -9.46 -5.73
C GLU A 507 -28.89 -9.03 -7.17
N TRP A 508 -29.83 -9.70 -7.85
CA TRP A 508 -30.34 -9.20 -9.15
C TRP A 508 -31.16 -7.91 -8.97
N ALA A 509 -32.07 -7.88 -8.00
CA ALA A 509 -32.85 -6.70 -7.69
C ALA A 509 -31.95 -5.50 -7.31
N TYR A 510 -30.96 -5.73 -6.44
CA TYR A 510 -29.97 -4.72 -6.05
C TYR A 510 -29.18 -4.20 -7.26
N GLY A 511 -28.58 -5.07 -8.08
CA GLY A 511 -27.78 -4.61 -9.23
C GLY A 511 -28.58 -3.80 -10.26
N VAL A 512 -29.88 -4.09 -10.43
CA VAL A 512 -30.77 -3.29 -11.29
C VAL A 512 -31.13 -1.95 -10.64
N LEU A 513 -31.47 -1.92 -9.34
CA LEU A 513 -31.78 -0.70 -8.60
C LEU A 513 -30.57 0.25 -8.51
N ASP A 514 -29.37 -0.30 -8.35
CA ASP A 514 -28.13 0.47 -8.24
C ASP A 514 -27.71 1.07 -9.59
N ALA A 515 -27.79 0.29 -10.68
CA ALA A 515 -27.59 0.82 -12.03
C ALA A 515 -28.66 1.87 -12.40
N HIS A 516 -29.90 1.74 -11.92
CA HIS A 516 -30.93 2.76 -12.08
C HIS A 516 -30.60 4.05 -11.30
N ARG A 517 -30.12 3.93 -10.06
CA ARG A 517 -29.64 5.06 -9.25
C ARG A 517 -28.49 5.80 -9.92
N ALA A 518 -27.46 5.08 -10.37
CA ALA A 518 -26.29 5.66 -11.04
C ALA A 518 -26.63 6.35 -12.37
N ALA A 519 -27.66 5.88 -13.08
CA ALA A 519 -28.21 6.54 -14.28
C ALA A 519 -29.08 7.79 -13.98
N GLY A 520 -29.22 8.19 -12.70
CA GLY A 520 -30.09 9.31 -12.28
C GLY A 520 -31.58 8.97 -12.27
N GLY A 521 -31.93 7.68 -12.30
CA GLY A 521 -33.30 7.19 -12.25
C GLY A 521 -33.96 7.44 -10.90
N LYS A 522 -35.26 7.76 -10.92
CA LYS A 522 -36.02 8.07 -9.70
C LYS A 522 -36.35 6.82 -8.88
N THR A 523 -36.59 7.00 -7.58
CA THR A 523 -36.94 5.92 -6.66
C THR A 523 -38.40 5.45 -6.73
N ASP A 524 -39.30 6.27 -7.29
CA ASP A 524 -40.72 5.97 -7.51
C ASP A 524 -40.98 5.25 -8.85
N ASP A 525 -40.01 5.25 -9.77
CA ASP A 525 -40.14 4.77 -11.15
C ASP A 525 -40.81 3.38 -11.26
N PRO A 526 -41.93 3.24 -12.00
CA PRO A 526 -42.60 1.96 -12.21
C PRO A 526 -41.73 0.88 -12.87
N ALA A 527 -40.69 1.27 -13.62
CA ALA A 527 -39.79 0.35 -14.30
C ALA A 527 -38.99 -0.55 -13.33
N VAL A 528 -38.87 -0.17 -12.05
CA VAL A 528 -38.16 -0.95 -11.02
C VAL A 528 -39.05 -1.59 -9.95
N GLU A 529 -40.38 -1.61 -10.14
CA GLU A 529 -41.30 -2.19 -9.13
C GLU A 529 -41.09 -3.70 -8.91
N ALA A 530 -40.67 -4.46 -9.94
CA ALA A 530 -40.39 -5.88 -9.78
C ALA A 530 -39.26 -6.14 -8.76
N GLN A 531 -38.25 -5.27 -8.75
CA GLN A 531 -37.12 -5.30 -7.83
C GLN A 531 -37.55 -4.83 -6.43
N ARG A 532 -38.43 -3.82 -6.34
CA ARG A 532 -39.06 -3.42 -5.07
C ARG A 532 -39.88 -4.56 -4.45
N GLU A 533 -40.67 -5.29 -5.23
CA GLU A 533 -41.45 -6.45 -4.77
C GLU A 533 -40.57 -7.60 -4.25
N ILE A 534 -39.48 -7.94 -4.93
CA ILE A 534 -38.52 -8.97 -4.49
C ILE A 534 -37.91 -8.61 -3.12
N ILE A 535 -37.44 -7.38 -2.93
CA ILE A 535 -36.84 -6.95 -1.66
C ILE A 535 -37.88 -6.86 -0.53
N ARG A 536 -39.10 -6.38 -0.81
CA ARG A 536 -40.21 -6.42 0.17
C ARG A 536 -40.57 -7.85 0.56
N HIS A 537 -40.54 -8.80 -0.37
CA HIS A 537 -40.77 -10.21 -0.06
C HIS A 537 -39.77 -10.73 0.97
N PHE A 538 -38.46 -10.55 0.75
CA PHE A 538 -37.43 -10.92 1.73
C PHE A 538 -37.69 -10.29 3.11
N ILE A 539 -37.94 -8.98 3.16
CA ILE A 539 -38.21 -8.24 4.40
C ILE A 539 -39.43 -8.81 5.14
N SER A 540 -40.55 -9.07 4.44
CA SER A 540 -41.77 -9.61 5.05
C SER A 540 -41.63 -11.05 5.61
N ARG A 541 -40.62 -11.81 5.17
CA ARG A 541 -40.40 -13.20 5.59
C ARG A 541 -39.33 -13.33 6.66
N LEU A 542 -38.18 -12.68 6.46
CA LEU A 542 -36.99 -12.82 7.31
C LEU A 542 -36.66 -11.56 8.11
N GLY A 543 -37.16 -10.39 7.69
CA GLY A 543 -36.89 -9.10 8.32
C GLY A 543 -38.04 -8.53 9.17
N LYS A 544 -38.86 -9.41 9.79
CA LYS A 544 -40.20 -9.09 10.32
C LYS A 544 -40.25 -7.93 11.33
N ASP A 545 -39.22 -7.78 12.16
CA ASP A 545 -39.14 -6.74 13.20
C ASP A 545 -38.39 -5.47 12.73
N GLY A 546 -38.25 -5.28 11.41
CA GLY A 546 -37.46 -4.19 10.83
C GLY A 546 -35.95 -4.33 11.09
N ARG A 547 -35.47 -5.57 11.24
CA ARG A 547 -34.08 -5.97 11.52
C ARG A 547 -33.73 -7.20 10.69
N PHE A 548 -32.45 -7.42 10.40
CA PHE A 548 -31.99 -8.71 9.85
C PHE A 548 -32.13 -9.83 10.89
N PRO A 549 -32.41 -11.08 10.46
CA PRO A 549 -32.52 -12.21 11.38
C PRO A 549 -31.13 -12.63 11.90
N GLU A 550 -31.11 -13.28 13.06
CA GLU A 550 -29.92 -13.93 13.60
C GLU A 550 -29.49 -15.13 12.70
N PRO A 551 -28.19 -15.50 12.62
CA PRO A 551 -27.67 -16.38 11.58
C PRO A 551 -28.32 -17.76 11.40
N LEU A 552 -28.94 -18.30 12.45
CA LEU A 552 -29.63 -19.60 12.43
C LEU A 552 -31.12 -19.51 12.05
N ALA A 553 -31.67 -18.30 11.94
CA ALA A 553 -33.05 -18.02 11.55
C ALA A 553 -33.15 -17.39 10.14
N TRP A 554 -32.05 -17.41 9.39
CA TRP A 554 -31.95 -16.85 8.04
C TRP A 554 -32.08 -17.99 7.03
N ASP A 555 -33.29 -18.37 6.64
CA ASP A 555 -33.50 -19.45 5.66
C ASP A 555 -32.77 -19.14 4.33
N TYR A 556 -32.03 -20.11 3.77
CA TYR A 556 -31.40 -19.94 2.45
C TYR A 556 -32.44 -19.80 1.32
N TRP A 557 -33.50 -20.60 1.41
CA TRP A 557 -34.50 -20.75 0.36
C TRP A 557 -35.91 -20.61 0.92
N TRP A 558 -36.91 -20.68 0.05
CA TRP A 558 -38.30 -20.38 0.35
C TRP A 558 -39.25 -21.10 -0.62
N GLY A 559 -40.56 -20.93 -0.43
CA GLY A 559 -41.55 -21.52 -1.33
C GLY A 559 -41.55 -23.05 -1.29
N HIS A 560 -41.88 -23.66 -2.42
CA HIS A 560 -41.85 -25.11 -2.59
C HIS A 560 -40.45 -25.73 -2.54
N ALA A 561 -39.40 -24.93 -2.80
CA ALA A 561 -38.03 -25.39 -2.66
C ALA A 561 -37.59 -25.48 -1.18
N TYR A 562 -38.12 -24.63 -0.31
CA TYR A 562 -38.00 -24.82 1.15
C TYR A 562 -38.92 -25.94 1.64
N ASP A 563 -40.19 -25.96 1.22
CA ASP A 563 -41.18 -26.92 1.74
C ASP A 563 -40.90 -28.37 1.35
N GLY A 564 -40.32 -28.60 0.17
CA GLY A 564 -40.24 -29.92 -0.46
C GLY A 564 -41.45 -30.23 -1.34
N TYR A 565 -41.31 -31.26 -2.17
CA TYR A 565 -42.33 -31.73 -3.13
C TYR A 565 -42.04 -33.16 -3.60
N ASP A 566 -43.08 -33.86 -4.06
CA ASP A 566 -43.02 -35.21 -4.60
C ASP A 566 -43.08 -35.23 -6.14
N GLU A 567 -42.85 -36.41 -6.71
CA GLU A 567 -42.93 -36.64 -8.16
C GLU A 567 -44.35 -36.40 -8.71
N ALA A 568 -45.38 -36.68 -7.92
CA ALA A 568 -46.79 -36.46 -8.29
C ALA A 568 -47.12 -34.98 -8.51
N SER A 569 -46.45 -34.07 -7.79
CA SER A 569 -46.55 -32.61 -8.02
C SER A 569 -46.00 -32.17 -9.38
N ALA A 570 -45.17 -32.99 -10.03
CA ALA A 570 -44.53 -32.77 -11.32
C ALA A 570 -43.86 -31.38 -11.47
N ARG A 571 -43.32 -30.81 -10.39
CA ARG A 571 -42.81 -29.41 -10.38
C ARG A 571 -41.50 -29.22 -11.15
N SER A 572 -40.60 -30.20 -11.07
CA SER A 572 -39.28 -30.21 -11.70
C SER A 572 -39.17 -31.39 -12.66
N LEU A 573 -38.40 -31.25 -13.75
CA LEU A 573 -37.98 -32.36 -14.61
C LEU A 573 -36.61 -32.90 -14.21
N ASN A 574 -35.75 -32.07 -13.61
CA ASN A 574 -34.38 -32.43 -13.28
C ASN A 574 -34.21 -33.07 -11.90
N THR A 575 -35.08 -32.73 -10.94
CA THR A 575 -35.15 -33.29 -9.58
C THR A 575 -36.62 -33.56 -9.27
N PRO A 576 -37.22 -34.67 -9.75
CA PRO A 576 -38.68 -34.88 -9.69
C PRO A 576 -39.28 -34.85 -8.28
N SER A 577 -38.51 -35.21 -7.26
CA SER A 577 -38.88 -35.11 -5.84
C SER A 577 -37.73 -34.51 -5.02
N TYR A 578 -38.05 -33.69 -4.03
CA TYR A 578 -37.08 -33.04 -3.14
C TYR A 578 -37.66 -32.88 -1.73
N VAL A 579 -36.85 -33.15 -0.69
CA VAL A 579 -37.28 -33.05 0.72
C VAL A 579 -37.45 -31.62 1.23
N GLY A 580 -37.00 -30.63 0.46
CA GLY A 580 -37.01 -29.23 0.83
C GLY A 580 -35.72 -28.79 1.54
N ASP A 581 -35.24 -27.59 1.22
CA ASP A 581 -34.07 -27.01 1.88
C ASP A 581 -34.48 -26.31 3.17
N LYS A 582 -33.96 -26.79 4.31
CA LYS A 582 -34.15 -26.21 5.64
C LYS A 582 -32.86 -25.61 6.21
N SER A 583 -31.84 -25.41 5.36
CA SER A 583 -30.55 -24.89 5.80
C SER A 583 -30.58 -23.38 6.03
N ALA A 584 -29.84 -22.95 7.05
CA ALA A 584 -29.56 -21.54 7.25
C ALA A 584 -28.59 -21.05 6.17
N ALA A 585 -28.90 -19.90 5.57
CA ALA A 585 -28.10 -19.22 4.57
C ALA A 585 -26.63 -19.12 5.02
N TRP A 586 -25.72 -19.61 4.18
CA TRP A 586 -24.29 -19.53 4.42
C TRP A 586 -23.78 -18.07 4.37
N ILE A 587 -22.59 -17.79 4.91
CA ILE A 587 -22.15 -16.42 5.23
C ILE A 587 -22.05 -15.49 4.01
N SER A 588 -21.71 -15.97 2.80
CA SER A 588 -21.79 -15.13 1.59
C SER A 588 -23.23 -14.76 1.25
N PHE A 589 -24.18 -15.70 1.35
CA PHE A 589 -25.58 -15.48 1.00
C PHE A 589 -26.24 -14.46 1.94
N ARG A 590 -26.00 -14.57 3.25
CA ARG A 590 -26.44 -13.55 4.23
C ARG A 590 -25.81 -12.18 3.97
N THR A 591 -24.55 -12.15 3.55
CA THR A 591 -23.86 -10.90 3.18
C THR A 591 -24.53 -10.25 1.97
N ILE A 592 -24.82 -11.05 0.93
CA ILE A 592 -25.48 -10.62 -0.30
C ILE A 592 -26.89 -10.08 -0.01
N ASP A 593 -27.70 -10.80 0.76
CA ASP A 593 -29.04 -10.36 1.19
C ASP A 593 -28.98 -9.02 1.95
N LEU A 594 -28.06 -8.90 2.91
CA LEU A 594 -27.86 -7.68 3.69
C LEU A 594 -27.46 -6.49 2.81
N MET A 595 -26.48 -6.67 1.94
CA MET A 595 -26.06 -5.64 0.98
C MET A 595 -27.19 -5.25 0.02
N SER A 596 -28.06 -6.20 -0.35
CA SER A 596 -29.19 -5.96 -1.25
C SER A 596 -30.32 -5.16 -0.59
N VAL A 597 -30.65 -5.47 0.67
CA VAL A 597 -31.64 -4.70 1.45
C VAL A 597 -31.14 -3.28 1.75
N LEU A 598 -29.87 -3.13 2.17
CA LEU A 598 -29.27 -1.80 2.37
C LEU A 598 -29.15 -1.04 1.03
N GLY A 599 -28.75 -1.72 -0.04
CA GLY A 599 -28.67 -1.16 -1.40
C GLY A 599 -30.02 -0.75 -2.00
N ALA A 600 -31.13 -1.29 -1.48
CA ALA A 600 -32.50 -0.92 -1.85
C ALA A 600 -33.08 0.24 -1.02
N ARG A 601 -32.34 0.81 -0.07
CA ARG A 601 -32.76 2.00 0.67
C ARG A 601 -33.02 3.17 -0.29
N GLY A 602 -34.10 3.90 -0.01
CA GLY A 602 -34.67 4.92 -0.90
C GLY A 602 -35.69 4.37 -1.91
N TYR A 603 -35.57 3.11 -2.36
CA TYR A 603 -36.55 2.45 -3.24
C TYR A 603 -37.62 1.67 -2.47
N VAL A 604 -37.25 1.07 -1.34
CA VAL A 604 -38.14 0.30 -0.46
C VAL A 604 -38.20 1.00 0.89
N ALA A 605 -39.40 1.43 1.30
CA ALA A 605 -39.59 2.22 2.52
C ALA A 605 -39.30 1.39 3.78
N GLU A 606 -39.67 0.11 3.72
CA GLU A 606 -39.49 -0.90 4.76
C GLU A 606 -38.00 -1.17 5.03
N ALA A 607 -37.14 -1.09 4.01
CA ALA A 607 -35.68 -1.17 4.14
C ALA A 607 -35.06 0.10 4.78
N GLY A 608 -35.79 1.21 4.79
CA GLY A 608 -35.32 2.50 5.32
C GLY A 608 -35.11 2.51 6.85
N GLY A 609 -35.78 1.63 7.58
CA GLY A 609 -35.81 1.61 9.05
C GLY A 609 -34.43 1.46 9.71
N GLU A 610 -34.21 2.21 10.80
CA GLU A 610 -32.95 2.21 11.55
C GLU A 610 -32.57 0.82 12.07
N GLY A 611 -33.55 -0.03 12.39
CA GLY A 611 -33.32 -1.40 12.85
C GLY A 611 -32.50 -2.26 11.89
N PHE A 612 -32.64 -2.09 10.57
CA PHE A 612 -31.82 -2.79 9.57
C PHE A 612 -30.37 -2.30 9.58
N ALA A 613 -30.14 -1.00 9.69
CA ALA A 613 -28.79 -0.44 9.79
C ALA A 613 -28.08 -0.85 11.10
N VAL A 614 -28.81 -0.86 12.22
CA VAL A 614 -28.30 -1.32 13.52
C VAL A 614 -27.98 -2.82 13.48
N SER A 615 -28.93 -3.67 13.09
CA SER A 615 -28.69 -5.12 13.01
C SER A 615 -27.58 -5.49 12.02
N ALA A 616 -27.49 -4.83 10.86
CA ALA A 616 -26.38 -5.03 9.94
C ALA A 616 -25.02 -4.70 10.57
N ARG A 617 -24.91 -3.56 11.26
CA ARG A 617 -23.70 -3.17 11.98
C ARG A 617 -23.33 -4.19 13.05
N ASP A 618 -24.31 -4.69 13.80
CA ASP A 618 -24.12 -5.68 14.86
C ASP A 618 -23.63 -7.03 14.26
N LEU A 619 -24.24 -7.51 13.16
CA LEU A 619 -23.82 -8.72 12.42
C LEU A 619 -22.39 -8.62 11.84
N ILE A 620 -22.04 -7.46 11.28
CA ILE A 620 -20.70 -7.17 10.75
C ILE A 620 -19.67 -7.15 11.89
N MET A 621 -19.99 -6.52 13.02
CA MET A 621 -19.12 -6.42 14.19
C MET A 621 -18.78 -7.79 14.79
N ARG A 622 -19.75 -8.72 14.79
CA ARG A 622 -19.58 -10.11 15.23
C ARG A 622 -18.96 -11.03 14.16
N GLY A 623 -18.85 -10.57 12.91
CA GLY A 623 -18.27 -11.33 11.80
C GLY A 623 -19.18 -12.44 11.25
N GLU A 624 -20.49 -12.29 11.45
CA GLU A 624 -21.54 -13.23 11.01
C GLU A 624 -22.00 -12.99 9.57
N VAL A 625 -21.62 -11.83 9.02
CA VAL A 625 -21.50 -11.50 7.60
C VAL A 625 -20.07 -11.04 7.32
N TYR A 626 -19.67 -10.95 6.04
CA TYR A 626 -18.32 -10.55 5.68
C TYR A 626 -18.05 -9.04 5.86
N PRO A 627 -16.87 -8.63 6.35
CA PRO A 627 -16.49 -7.22 6.51
C PRO A 627 -16.76 -6.28 5.33
N PHE A 628 -16.64 -6.75 4.07
CA PHE A 628 -16.92 -5.88 2.90
C PHE A 628 -18.37 -5.35 2.83
N ALA A 629 -19.30 -5.98 3.56
CA ALA A 629 -20.67 -5.50 3.73
C ALA A 629 -20.75 -4.10 4.36
N ALA A 630 -19.73 -3.69 5.11
CA ALA A 630 -19.68 -2.37 5.76
C ALA A 630 -19.77 -1.21 4.76
N ARG A 631 -19.39 -1.40 3.48
CA ARG A 631 -19.60 -0.37 2.43
C ARG A 631 -21.05 0.08 2.34
N SER A 632 -21.99 -0.85 2.50
CA SER A 632 -23.44 -0.57 2.42
C SER A 632 -23.98 0.19 3.63
N LEU A 633 -23.22 0.30 4.74
CA LEU A 633 -23.52 1.22 5.84
C LEU A 633 -22.81 2.56 5.65
N ASP A 634 -21.55 2.54 5.20
CA ASP A 634 -20.73 3.74 5.01
C ASP A 634 -21.30 4.69 3.93
N MET A 635 -22.05 4.15 2.96
CA MET A 635 -22.84 4.94 2.00
C MET A 635 -23.92 5.82 2.66
N ASP A 636 -24.53 5.34 3.75
CA ASP A 636 -25.54 6.08 4.54
C ASP A 636 -24.90 6.90 5.69
N GLY A 637 -23.57 6.97 5.77
CA GLY A 637 -22.82 7.66 6.82
C GLY A 637 -22.73 6.91 8.15
N ALA A 638 -23.33 5.73 8.27
CA ALA A 638 -23.17 4.84 9.41
C ALA A 638 -21.86 4.04 9.29
N ARG A 639 -21.13 3.82 10.39
CA ARG A 639 -19.89 3.03 10.38
C ARG A 639 -20.04 1.69 11.11
N ALA A 640 -19.37 0.67 10.59
CA ALA A 640 -19.14 -0.59 11.31
C ALA A 640 -17.81 -0.56 12.07
N GLY A 641 -17.86 -0.87 13.36
CA GLY A 641 -16.68 -1.32 14.11
C GLY A 641 -16.63 -2.86 14.11
N TYR A 642 -15.48 -3.42 14.45
CA TYR A 642 -15.27 -4.88 14.50
C TYR A 642 -14.78 -5.31 15.88
N HIS A 643 -15.17 -6.51 16.32
CA HIS A 643 -14.43 -7.18 17.39
C HIS A 643 -12.99 -7.47 16.92
N SER A 644 -12.01 -7.34 17.82
CA SER A 644 -10.58 -7.55 17.48
C SER A 644 -10.33 -8.94 16.87
N THR A 645 -11.04 -9.97 17.33
CA THR A 645 -11.00 -11.33 16.76
C THR A 645 -11.46 -11.37 15.30
N VAL A 646 -12.51 -10.63 14.95
CA VAL A 646 -13.05 -10.52 13.58
C VAL A 646 -12.08 -9.76 12.67
N ALA A 647 -11.54 -8.63 13.14
CA ALA A 647 -10.54 -7.87 12.39
C ALA A 647 -9.29 -8.73 12.11
N HIS A 648 -8.73 -9.40 13.12
CA HIS A 648 -7.58 -10.28 12.90
C HIS A 648 -7.92 -11.49 12.00
N LYS A 649 -9.10 -12.11 12.13
CA LYS A 649 -9.52 -13.24 11.26
C LYS A 649 -9.49 -12.87 9.77
N TYR A 650 -9.84 -11.63 9.41
CA TYR A 650 -9.96 -11.19 8.02
C TYR A 650 -8.80 -10.30 7.52
N ALA A 651 -7.78 -10.04 8.34
CA ALA A 651 -6.65 -9.18 7.98
C ALA A 651 -5.60 -9.83 7.05
N ARG A 652 -5.64 -11.16 6.86
CA ARG A 652 -4.76 -11.91 5.94
C ARG A 652 -5.57 -12.64 4.87
N SER A 653 -5.11 -12.59 3.62
CA SER A 653 -5.72 -13.28 2.48
C SER A 653 -5.03 -14.61 2.21
N GLY A 654 -5.80 -15.69 2.02
CA GLY A 654 -5.32 -16.95 1.47
C GLY A 654 -5.79 -17.09 0.02
N ALA A 655 -7.09 -16.96 -0.21
CA ALA A 655 -7.71 -17.04 -1.54
C ALA A 655 -8.02 -15.65 -2.14
N PRO A 656 -8.20 -15.52 -3.48
CA PRO A 656 -8.43 -14.21 -4.10
C PRO A 656 -9.74 -13.54 -3.64
N TRP A 657 -10.77 -14.31 -3.33
CA TRP A 657 -12.07 -13.76 -2.89
C TRP A 657 -11.99 -13.07 -1.51
N GLU A 658 -11.03 -13.45 -0.68
CA GLU A 658 -10.89 -12.92 0.68
C GLU A 658 -10.35 -11.48 0.70
N ILE A 659 -9.70 -11.04 -0.38
CA ILE A 659 -9.13 -9.70 -0.55
C ILE A 659 -10.19 -8.60 -0.37
N ALA A 660 -11.47 -8.89 -0.63
CA ALA A 660 -12.57 -7.97 -0.33
C ALA A 660 -12.63 -7.55 1.16
N ASN A 661 -12.27 -8.45 2.08
CA ASN A 661 -12.37 -8.21 3.53
C ASN A 661 -11.16 -7.48 4.11
N VAL A 662 -9.98 -7.65 3.50
CA VAL A 662 -8.70 -7.17 4.03
C VAL A 662 -8.69 -5.65 4.25
N PRO A 663 -9.16 -4.79 3.34
CA PRO A 663 -9.18 -3.34 3.57
C PRO A 663 -9.96 -2.93 4.82
N TRP A 664 -11.12 -3.54 5.04
CA TRP A 664 -12.00 -3.23 6.17
C TRP A 664 -11.42 -3.70 7.50
N ALA A 665 -10.71 -4.84 7.49
CA ALA A 665 -9.95 -5.30 8.65
C ALA A 665 -8.77 -4.38 8.98
N LEU A 666 -7.92 -4.06 8.00
CA LEU A 666 -6.71 -3.24 8.23
C LEU A 666 -7.02 -1.77 8.56
N ALA A 667 -8.14 -1.23 8.08
CA ALA A 667 -8.63 0.10 8.45
C ALA A 667 -9.05 0.24 9.92
N THR A 668 -9.31 -0.88 10.63
CA THR A 668 -9.94 -0.88 11.97
C THR A 668 -9.13 -1.57 13.07
N LEU A 669 -8.05 -2.29 12.74
CA LEU A 669 -7.08 -2.78 13.73
C LEU A 669 -6.39 -1.61 14.45
N PRO A 670 -6.08 -1.72 15.76
CA PRO A 670 -5.31 -0.68 16.44
C PRO A 670 -3.88 -0.64 15.90
N ALA A 671 -3.51 0.43 15.20
CA ALA A 671 -2.10 0.75 15.01
C ALA A 671 -1.47 1.02 16.39
N GLY A 672 -0.38 0.31 16.72
CA GLY A 672 0.41 0.60 17.91
C GLY A 672 0.95 2.03 17.86
N LYS A 673 1.28 2.59 19.04
CA LYS A 673 2.11 3.81 19.07
C LYS A 673 3.37 3.52 18.27
N GLU A 674 3.66 4.37 17.28
CA GLU A 674 4.82 4.17 16.40
C GLU A 674 6.08 3.95 17.25
N ALA A 675 6.84 2.89 16.95
CA ALA A 675 8.15 2.68 17.55
C ALA A 675 9.00 3.94 17.34
N GLU A 676 9.83 4.33 18.32
CA GLU A 676 10.45 5.66 18.27
C GLU A 676 11.43 5.78 17.08
N ASP A 677 10.97 6.54 16.08
CA ASP A 677 11.61 6.88 14.80
C ASP A 677 11.58 5.86 13.63
N PRO A 678 10.39 5.60 13.02
CA PRO A 678 10.28 4.89 11.74
C PRO A 678 10.50 5.82 10.53
N HIS A 679 10.69 7.13 10.75
CA HIS A 679 10.71 8.14 9.70
C HIS A 679 11.89 7.94 8.74
N SER A 680 13.05 7.55 9.31
CA SER A 680 14.25 7.15 8.56
C SER A 680 14.11 5.86 7.76
N TYR A 681 13.05 5.08 7.94
CA TYR A 681 12.73 3.95 7.05
C TYR A 681 11.77 4.36 5.92
N ARG A 682 10.78 5.22 6.20
CA ARG A 682 9.73 5.62 5.23
C ARG A 682 10.16 6.59 4.12
N LEU A 683 11.07 7.53 4.40
CA LEU A 683 11.65 8.36 3.33
C LEU A 683 12.60 7.53 2.45
N ASN A 684 13.30 6.60 3.09
CA ASN A 684 14.29 5.69 2.53
C ASN A 684 13.74 4.87 1.36
N GLU A 685 12.65 4.12 1.56
CA GLU A 685 12.07 3.26 0.51
C GLU A 685 11.64 4.07 -0.73
N LYS A 686 11.17 5.31 -0.53
CA LYS A 686 10.78 6.24 -1.61
C LYS A 686 11.96 6.81 -2.39
N VAL A 687 13.14 6.89 -1.77
CA VAL A 687 14.38 7.43 -2.36
C VAL A 687 15.23 6.32 -2.99
N VAL A 688 15.52 5.25 -2.23
CA VAL A 688 16.36 4.12 -2.65
C VAL A 688 15.74 3.33 -3.81
N GLY A 689 14.41 3.26 -3.88
CA GLY A 689 13.70 2.68 -5.03
C GLY A 689 13.64 3.55 -6.28
N ARG A 690 14.17 4.79 -6.25
CA ARG A 690 14.04 5.78 -7.35
C ARG A 690 15.35 6.42 -7.80
N LEU A 691 16.43 6.35 -7.02
CA LEU A 691 17.70 7.03 -7.30
C LEU A 691 18.93 6.11 -7.08
N PRO A 692 19.95 6.13 -7.96
CA PRO A 692 21.14 5.27 -7.86
C PRO A 692 22.13 5.77 -6.80
N SER A 693 22.84 4.86 -6.11
CA SER A 693 23.71 5.23 -5.00
C SER A 693 25.00 5.95 -5.42
N ILE A 694 25.45 6.93 -4.63
CA ILE A 694 26.68 7.71 -4.91
C ILE A 694 27.90 6.81 -5.12
N ALA A 695 28.02 5.74 -4.34
CA ALA A 695 29.10 4.75 -4.46
C ALA A 695 29.04 3.95 -5.77
N SER A 696 27.84 3.65 -6.29
CA SER A 696 27.68 2.95 -7.58
C SER A 696 27.77 3.86 -8.80
N ALA A 697 27.45 5.16 -8.64
CA ALA A 697 27.32 6.09 -9.76
C ALA A 697 28.63 6.69 -10.27
N GLY A 698 29.76 6.55 -9.56
CA GLY A 698 31.05 7.18 -9.93
C GLY A 698 30.98 8.73 -10.03
N ALA A 699 29.97 9.31 -9.36
CA ALA A 699 29.33 10.55 -9.76
C ALA A 699 30.28 11.75 -9.88
N ASP A 700 30.19 12.50 -10.97
CA ASP A 700 30.78 13.84 -11.06
C ASP A 700 30.02 14.89 -10.23
N ARG A 701 30.58 16.11 -10.16
CA ARG A 701 30.00 17.18 -9.34
C ARG A 701 28.58 17.57 -9.80
N ARG A 702 28.29 17.56 -11.12
CA ARG A 702 26.97 17.90 -11.65
C ARG A 702 25.95 16.80 -11.39
N GLN A 703 26.38 15.54 -11.51
CA GLN A 703 25.57 14.38 -11.14
C GLN A 703 25.24 14.40 -9.65
N ALA A 704 26.20 14.76 -8.79
CA ALA A 704 25.98 14.96 -7.36
C ALA A 704 25.06 16.15 -7.02
N ASP A 705 25.21 17.28 -7.71
CA ASP A 705 24.33 18.45 -7.58
C ASP A 705 22.88 18.06 -7.93
N GLN A 706 22.67 17.37 -9.06
CA GLN A 706 21.34 16.90 -9.49
C GLN A 706 20.75 15.84 -8.54
N LEU A 707 21.56 14.88 -8.07
CA LEU A 707 21.13 13.81 -7.17
C LEU A 707 20.68 14.34 -5.78
N LEU A 708 21.30 15.42 -5.29
CA LEU A 708 20.82 16.15 -4.11
C LEU A 708 19.49 16.87 -4.40
N LEU A 709 19.34 17.45 -5.59
CA LEU A 709 18.09 18.11 -5.98
C LEU A 709 16.93 17.11 -6.08
N ASP A 710 17.18 15.94 -6.65
CA ASP A 710 16.18 14.86 -6.79
C ASP A 710 15.78 14.28 -5.42
N TYR A 711 16.75 14.11 -4.51
CA TYR A 711 16.47 13.80 -3.10
C TYR A 711 15.59 14.88 -2.45
N LEU A 712 15.99 16.16 -2.53
CA LEU A 712 15.25 17.26 -1.90
C LEU A 712 13.85 17.46 -2.51
N ALA A 713 13.65 17.12 -3.78
CA ALA A 713 12.34 17.11 -4.44
C ALA A 713 11.36 16.08 -3.84
N ILE A 714 11.87 15.01 -3.22
CA ILE A 714 11.08 14.00 -2.50
C ILE A 714 11.00 14.36 -1.00
N ALA A 715 12.14 14.70 -0.39
CA ALA A 715 12.29 14.88 1.05
C ALA A 715 11.57 16.12 1.58
N LEU A 716 11.70 17.29 0.94
CA LEU A 716 11.07 18.53 1.43
C LEU A 716 9.54 18.46 1.45
N PRO A 717 8.84 18.00 0.38
CA PRO A 717 7.38 17.82 0.44
C PRO A 717 6.97 16.76 1.47
N TYR A 718 7.71 15.66 1.61
CA TYR A 718 7.41 14.60 2.57
C TYR A 718 7.57 15.09 4.02
N ASN A 719 8.73 15.63 4.38
CA ASN A 719 9.05 16.10 5.73
C ASN A 719 8.16 17.28 6.14
N ALA A 720 7.83 18.18 5.22
CA ALA A 720 6.86 19.25 5.49
C ALA A 720 5.43 18.71 5.73
N SER A 721 5.05 17.60 5.06
CA SER A 721 3.74 16.96 5.27
C SER A 721 3.70 16.18 6.60
N MET A 722 4.79 15.51 6.98
CA MET A 722 4.93 14.85 8.29
C MET A 722 4.92 15.85 9.45
N ALA A 723 5.63 16.97 9.32
CA ALA A 723 5.54 18.06 10.27
C ALA A 723 4.10 18.62 10.35
N THR A 724 3.38 18.76 9.22
CA THR A 724 1.99 19.29 9.20
C THR A 724 1.01 18.33 9.88
N ARG A 725 1.19 17.01 9.70
CA ARG A 725 0.40 15.96 10.37
C ARG A 725 0.51 16.04 11.88
N GLU A 726 1.73 16.29 12.39
CA GLU A 726 2.06 16.26 13.82
C GLU A 726 2.12 17.64 14.47
N ALA A 727 1.81 18.72 13.75
CA ALA A 727 1.72 20.06 14.31
C ALA A 727 0.62 20.12 15.40
N GLY A 728 0.94 20.65 16.57
CA GLY A 728 0.08 20.56 17.76
C GLY A 728 -0.02 19.15 18.39
N ARG A 729 0.84 18.20 18.00
CA ARG A 729 0.94 16.82 18.54
C ARG A 729 2.34 16.50 19.03
N GLU A 730 2.49 15.38 19.73
CA GLU A 730 3.75 14.97 20.40
C GLU A 730 5.01 15.19 19.54
N LEU A 731 4.95 14.87 18.24
CA LEU A 731 6.11 14.89 17.36
C LEU A 731 6.25 16.17 16.51
N GLY A 732 5.36 17.17 16.63
CA GLY A 732 5.33 18.35 15.75
C GLY A 732 6.65 19.13 15.70
N GLY A 733 7.05 19.71 16.84
CA GLY A 733 8.34 20.39 16.97
C GLY A 733 9.55 19.51 16.65
N LYS A 734 9.46 18.19 16.90
CA LYS A 734 10.53 17.23 16.53
C LYS A 734 10.73 17.19 15.01
N TYR A 735 9.66 16.96 14.24
CA TYR A 735 9.73 16.88 12.78
C TYR A 735 10.10 18.21 12.13
N VAL A 736 9.65 19.33 12.71
CA VAL A 736 10.09 20.68 12.33
C VAL A 736 11.60 20.86 12.51
N ALA A 737 12.12 20.63 13.72
CA ALA A 737 13.50 20.96 14.08
C ALA A 737 14.54 19.99 13.50
N TRP A 738 14.23 18.69 13.44
CA TRP A 738 15.23 17.65 13.23
C TRP A 738 15.14 16.92 11.88
N ASN A 739 14.06 17.13 11.11
CA ASN A 739 13.94 16.61 9.75
C ASN A 739 13.78 17.75 8.74
N LEU A 740 12.69 18.52 8.83
CA LEU A 740 12.36 19.57 7.86
C LEU A 740 13.41 20.69 7.79
N ALA A 741 13.84 21.22 8.94
CA ALA A 741 14.82 22.30 9.01
C ALA A 741 16.18 21.94 8.38
N TYR A 742 16.61 20.67 8.48
CA TYR A 742 17.88 20.21 7.89
C TYR A 742 17.81 20.12 6.36
N ASP A 743 16.73 19.58 5.79
CA ASP A 743 16.55 19.59 4.33
C ASP A 743 16.41 21.01 3.79
N MET A 744 15.70 21.88 4.51
CA MET A 744 15.56 23.30 4.16
C MET A 744 16.92 24.00 4.16
N ARG A 745 17.75 23.74 5.18
CA ARG A 745 19.14 24.21 5.25
C ARG A 745 19.99 23.63 4.11
N ALA A 746 19.85 22.34 3.79
CA ALA A 746 20.57 21.69 2.71
C ALA A 746 20.25 22.32 1.34
N ALA A 747 18.98 22.66 1.08
CA ALA A 747 18.57 23.38 -0.13
C ALA A 747 19.22 24.77 -0.23
N VAL A 748 19.22 25.56 0.85
CA VAL A 748 19.84 26.90 0.84
C VAL A 748 21.37 26.83 0.67
N LEU A 749 22.03 25.86 1.31
CA LEU A 749 23.48 25.62 1.14
C LEU A 749 23.81 25.13 -0.29
N ALA A 750 23.00 24.23 -0.85
CA ALA A 750 23.15 23.76 -2.21
C ALA A 750 22.99 24.91 -3.22
N TYR A 751 22.03 25.82 -3.00
CA TYR A 751 21.95 27.06 -3.77
C TYR A 751 23.20 27.95 -3.55
N GLU A 752 23.63 28.16 -2.32
CA GLU A 752 24.81 28.99 -1.99
C GLU A 752 26.06 28.53 -2.77
N ARG A 753 26.24 27.21 -2.93
CA ARG A 753 27.30 26.58 -3.73
C ARG A 753 27.08 26.63 -5.24
N THR A 754 25.88 26.32 -5.73
CA THR A 754 25.62 26.02 -7.17
C THR A 754 25.04 27.19 -7.95
N LYS A 755 24.36 28.11 -7.26
CA LYS A 755 23.46 29.14 -7.82
C LYS A 755 22.27 28.60 -8.62
N ASP A 756 21.94 27.31 -8.51
CA ASP A 756 20.78 26.71 -9.17
C ASP A 756 19.48 27.02 -8.42
N GLY A 757 18.69 27.95 -8.95
CA GLY A 757 17.42 28.41 -8.35
C GLY A 757 16.38 27.32 -8.10
N ARG A 758 16.51 26.11 -8.68
CA ARG A 758 15.63 24.97 -8.39
C ARG A 758 15.65 24.58 -6.91
N PHE A 759 16.79 24.73 -6.23
CA PHE A 759 16.89 24.52 -4.78
C PHE A 759 16.10 25.55 -3.96
N LEU A 760 16.13 26.84 -4.35
CA LEU A 760 15.35 27.87 -3.66
C LEU A 760 13.84 27.66 -3.87
N ALA A 761 13.41 27.34 -5.09
CA ALA A 761 12.00 27.05 -5.36
C ALA A 761 11.46 25.85 -4.56
N LEU A 762 12.31 24.85 -4.25
CA LEU A 762 11.96 23.76 -3.33
C LEU A 762 11.88 24.22 -1.87
N PHE A 763 12.86 25.01 -1.43
CA PHE A 763 12.91 25.59 -0.09
C PHE A 763 11.70 26.49 0.21
N GLU A 764 11.32 27.39 -0.70
CA GLU A 764 10.22 28.36 -0.52
C GLU A 764 8.89 27.64 -0.22
N ARG A 765 8.59 26.55 -0.95
CA ARG A 765 7.40 25.72 -0.72
C ARG A 765 7.39 24.98 0.63
N ALA A 766 8.57 24.74 1.21
CA ALA A 766 8.70 24.17 2.55
C ALA A 766 8.64 25.25 3.64
N ALA A 767 9.20 26.43 3.39
CA ALA A 767 9.20 27.58 4.29
C ALA A 767 7.78 28.11 4.57
N ASP A 768 6.92 28.21 3.56
CA ASP A 768 5.54 28.65 3.77
C ASP A 768 4.74 27.67 4.64
N ARG A 769 4.97 26.35 4.47
CA ARG A 769 4.40 25.31 5.34
C ARG A 769 4.94 25.42 6.77
N LEU A 770 6.25 25.62 6.93
CA LEU A 770 6.88 25.82 8.25
C LEU A 770 6.21 26.96 9.03
N ILE A 771 5.98 28.10 8.37
CA ILE A 771 5.37 29.28 8.98
C ILE A 771 3.90 29.04 9.35
N ALA A 772 3.16 28.23 8.57
CA ALA A 772 1.79 27.84 8.87
C ALA A 772 1.67 26.92 10.10
N MET A 773 2.72 26.15 10.42
CA MET A 773 2.76 25.21 11.56
C MET A 773 3.16 25.85 12.91
N ARG A 774 3.32 27.17 12.99
CA ARG A 774 3.73 27.87 14.20
C ARG A 774 2.58 27.88 15.24
N ASP A 775 2.87 27.69 16.52
CA ASP A 775 1.86 27.44 17.56
C ASP A 775 0.82 28.57 17.66
N ASP A 776 1.23 29.84 17.48
CA ASP A 776 0.34 31.02 17.40
C ASP A 776 -0.62 31.04 16.20
N ARG A 777 -0.35 30.24 15.15
CA ARG A 777 -1.24 30.05 13.99
C ARG A 777 -2.18 28.87 14.17
N LEU A 778 -1.78 27.90 14.98
CA LEU A 778 -2.57 26.71 15.31
C LEU A 778 -3.45 26.91 16.56
N GLY A 779 -3.22 27.97 17.32
CA GLY A 779 -3.90 28.24 18.60
C GLY A 779 -3.43 27.34 19.75
N VAL A 780 -2.29 26.66 19.59
CA VAL A 780 -1.77 25.71 20.59
C VAL A 780 -1.11 26.49 21.72
N VAL A 781 -1.54 26.23 22.96
CA VAL A 781 -1.06 26.94 24.15
C VAL A 781 0.25 26.34 24.64
N ASP A 782 1.23 27.18 24.95
CA ASP A 782 2.44 26.82 25.70
C ASP A 782 2.13 26.85 27.20
N ASP A 783 2.31 25.71 27.88
CA ASP A 783 1.93 25.48 29.28
C ASP A 783 2.81 26.23 30.31
N LEU A 784 3.89 26.89 29.86
CA LEU A 784 4.76 27.72 30.69
C LEU A 784 4.43 29.21 30.51
N ARG A 785 4.02 29.58 29.30
CA ARG A 785 3.68 30.96 28.91
C ARG A 785 2.19 31.28 29.10
N GLY A 786 1.33 30.28 29.25
CA GLY A 786 -0.13 30.42 29.44
C GLY A 786 -0.87 30.97 28.20
N ARG A 787 -0.23 30.93 27.03
CA ARG A 787 -0.73 31.45 25.74
C ARG A 787 -0.05 30.71 24.58
N PRO A 788 -0.57 30.82 23.34
CA PRO A 788 0.20 30.42 22.17
C PRO A 788 1.50 31.21 22.03
N ALA A 789 2.56 30.51 21.63
CA ALA A 789 3.89 31.07 21.39
C ALA A 789 4.14 31.28 19.89
N LYS A 790 4.91 32.31 19.52
CA LYS A 790 5.36 32.55 18.14
C LYS A 790 6.52 31.63 17.73
N SER A 791 6.40 30.34 18.05
CA SER A 791 7.43 29.31 17.92
C SER A 791 6.76 27.95 17.63
N TRP A 792 7.49 26.83 17.71
CA TRP A 792 6.99 25.48 17.43
C TRP A 792 7.23 24.58 18.63
N GLY A 793 6.16 24.03 19.21
CA GLY A 793 6.25 23.26 20.44
C GLY A 793 6.20 21.74 20.29
N SER A 794 6.32 21.09 21.44
CA SER A 794 6.13 19.65 21.63
C SER A 794 5.98 19.35 23.11
N ASN A 795 5.20 18.33 23.47
CA ASN A 795 5.21 17.76 24.82
C ASN A 795 6.21 16.59 25.00
N ARG A 796 6.81 16.06 23.93
CA ARG A 796 7.70 14.86 23.93
C ARG A 796 8.83 14.92 24.95
N TYR A 797 9.39 16.11 25.16
CA TYR A 797 10.56 16.36 26.01
C TYR A 797 10.19 16.86 27.41
N SER A 798 8.89 17.05 27.69
CA SER A 798 8.40 17.32 29.05
C SER A 798 8.29 16.03 29.86
N ALA A 799 8.44 16.12 31.18
CA ALA A 799 8.19 15.02 32.12
C ALA A 799 6.82 14.37 31.86
N ASN A 800 6.81 13.04 31.80
CA ASN A 800 5.64 12.20 31.48
C ASN A 800 4.93 12.55 30.14
N LYS A 801 5.59 13.34 29.26
CA LYS A 801 5.02 13.89 28.03
C LYS A 801 3.74 14.74 28.24
N GLN A 802 3.61 15.39 29.39
CA GLN A 802 2.36 16.06 29.82
C GLN A 802 2.22 17.55 29.47
N LYS A 803 3.32 18.31 29.31
CA LYS A 803 3.26 19.77 29.06
C LYS A 803 3.69 20.13 27.64
N TRP A 804 2.87 20.89 26.92
CA TRP A 804 3.27 21.51 25.66
C TRP A 804 4.21 22.69 25.90
N VAL A 805 5.41 22.63 25.33
CA VAL A 805 6.44 23.66 25.49
C VAL A 805 6.98 24.06 24.13
N ALA A 806 7.11 25.36 23.87
CA ALA A 806 7.86 25.89 22.74
C ALA A 806 9.36 25.95 23.07
N TRP A 807 10.09 24.90 22.69
CA TRP A 807 11.52 24.72 22.96
C TRP A 807 12.39 25.67 22.13
N ASP A 808 13.44 26.20 22.76
CA ASP A 808 14.39 27.15 22.15
C ASP A 808 15.18 26.52 21.00
N ALA A 809 15.65 25.28 21.18
CA ALA A 809 16.27 24.47 20.12
C ALA A 809 15.40 24.40 18.84
N PHE A 810 14.08 24.26 18.99
CA PHE A 810 13.19 24.10 17.84
C PHE A 810 12.95 25.43 17.14
N ALA A 811 12.80 26.51 17.91
CA ALA A 811 12.72 27.86 17.36
C ALA A 811 13.96 28.19 16.51
N GLY A 812 15.16 27.95 17.05
CA GLY A 812 16.42 28.23 16.36
C GLY A 812 16.60 27.39 15.10
N MET A 813 16.37 26.08 15.19
CA MET A 813 16.44 25.18 14.03
C MET A 813 15.43 25.55 12.95
N ALA A 814 14.18 25.85 13.32
CA ALA A 814 13.12 26.23 12.38
C ALA A 814 13.48 27.52 11.62
N VAL A 815 13.87 28.59 12.32
CA VAL A 815 14.01 29.91 11.69
C VAL A 815 15.41 30.20 11.13
N TYR A 816 16.45 29.47 11.53
CA TYR A 816 17.78 29.61 10.92
C TYR A 816 17.78 29.51 9.39
N PRO A 817 17.23 28.45 8.75
CA PRO A 817 17.23 28.36 7.29
C PRO A 817 16.37 29.44 6.63
N LEU A 818 15.35 29.98 7.33
CA LEU A 818 14.57 31.14 6.88
C LEU A 818 15.43 32.42 6.78
N VAL A 819 16.27 32.72 7.77
CA VAL A 819 17.15 33.91 7.72
C VAL A 819 18.41 33.69 6.87
N LYS A 820 18.96 32.48 6.83
CA LYS A 820 20.05 32.10 5.92
C LYS A 820 19.63 32.24 4.45
N TYR A 821 18.37 31.88 4.09
CA TYR A 821 17.81 32.19 2.77
C TYR A 821 17.89 33.69 2.48
N CYS A 822 17.46 34.55 3.42
CA CYS A 822 17.50 36.01 3.22
C CYS A 822 18.92 36.56 3.02
N VAL A 823 19.93 35.93 3.62
CA VAL A 823 21.34 36.28 3.42
C VAL A 823 21.83 35.90 2.03
N VAL A 824 21.50 34.69 1.56
CA VAL A 824 22.00 34.14 0.29
C VAL A 824 21.21 34.64 -0.93
N ALA A 825 19.90 34.93 -0.77
CA ALA A 825 19.03 35.51 -1.80
C ALA A 825 19.13 37.04 -1.93
N ARG A 826 20.09 37.66 -1.22
CA ARG A 826 20.27 39.12 -1.18
C ARG A 826 20.55 39.70 -2.56
N GLY A 827 19.75 40.70 -2.95
CA GLY A 827 19.83 41.34 -4.26
C GLY A 827 18.91 40.74 -5.34
N MET A 828 18.20 39.64 -5.05
CA MET A 828 17.18 39.09 -5.95
C MET A 828 15.85 39.83 -5.74
N PRO A 829 15.28 40.52 -6.77
CA PRO A 829 14.03 41.26 -6.60
C PRO A 829 12.83 40.40 -6.18
N SER A 830 12.77 39.15 -6.68
CA SER A 830 11.75 38.17 -6.33
C SER A 830 11.76 37.78 -4.84
N ALA A 831 12.95 37.70 -4.23
CA ALA A 831 13.10 37.26 -2.86
C ALA A 831 12.66 38.32 -1.84
N ALA A 832 12.68 39.61 -2.18
CA ALA A 832 12.51 40.72 -1.24
C ALA A 832 11.25 40.61 -0.35
N ARG A 833 10.11 40.19 -0.93
CA ARG A 833 8.84 39.98 -0.20
C ARG A 833 8.95 38.84 0.81
N LEU A 834 9.50 37.69 0.39
CA LEU A 834 9.70 36.53 1.24
C LEU A 834 10.72 36.83 2.34
N CYS A 835 11.81 37.54 2.02
CA CYS A 835 12.81 37.94 3.00
C CYS A 835 12.25 38.80 4.14
N ALA A 836 11.31 39.70 3.86
CA ALA A 836 10.64 40.49 4.89
C ALA A 836 9.76 39.63 5.81
N GLN A 837 9.01 38.67 5.25
CA GLN A 837 8.18 37.71 5.99
C GLN A 837 9.05 36.78 6.85
N TYR A 838 10.08 36.16 6.27
CA TYR A 838 10.98 35.20 6.90
C TYR A 838 11.80 35.84 8.02
N ARG A 839 12.32 37.06 7.80
CA ARG A 839 12.97 37.86 8.83
C ARG A 839 12.03 38.15 10.00
N LYS A 840 10.80 38.63 9.72
CA LYS A 840 9.81 38.91 10.78
C LYS A 840 9.48 37.65 11.59
N VAL A 841 9.31 36.49 10.95
CA VAL A 841 9.04 35.23 11.67
C VAL A 841 10.20 34.86 12.60
N ALA A 842 11.45 35.04 12.17
CA ALA A 842 12.62 34.77 12.98
C ALA A 842 12.79 35.76 14.15
N GLU A 843 12.57 37.06 13.93
CA GLU A 843 12.58 38.08 14.98
C GLU A 843 11.45 37.86 16.00
N GLU A 844 10.25 37.48 15.54
CA GLU A 844 9.13 37.09 16.41
C GLU A 844 9.43 35.83 17.25
N ALA A 845 10.07 34.81 16.66
CA ALA A 845 10.44 33.60 17.37
C ALA A 845 11.54 33.85 18.41
N LEU A 846 12.57 34.63 18.07
CA LEU A 846 13.63 35.02 19.02
C LEU A 846 13.08 35.83 20.22
N ALA A 847 12.04 36.64 20.02
CA ALA A 847 11.42 37.43 21.07
C ALA A 847 10.79 36.56 22.19
N GLU A 848 10.28 35.37 21.86
CA GLU A 848 9.71 34.41 22.84
C GLU A 848 10.74 33.89 23.86
N TYR A 849 12.04 34.05 23.56
CA TYR A 849 13.15 33.64 24.44
C TYR A 849 13.88 34.84 25.07
N GLY A 850 13.53 36.07 24.68
CA GLY A 850 14.13 37.31 25.17
C GLY A 850 14.17 37.45 26.70
N PRO A 851 13.06 37.21 27.43
CA PRO A 851 13.02 37.31 28.91
C PRO A 851 13.96 36.37 29.67
N TYR A 852 14.43 35.30 29.01
CA TYR A 852 15.27 34.26 29.60
C TYR A 852 16.76 34.47 29.34
N TRP A 853 17.14 35.59 28.70
CA TRP A 853 18.55 35.97 28.55
C TRP A 853 19.19 36.41 29.86
N ARG A 854 20.45 36.01 30.07
CA ARG A 854 21.33 36.55 31.12
C ARG A 854 22.67 36.91 30.48
N ASP A 855 23.19 38.09 30.79
CA ASP A 855 24.61 38.38 30.53
C ASP A 855 25.45 37.63 31.58
N ASP A 856 26.66 37.23 31.21
CA ASP A 856 27.60 36.52 32.09
C ASP A 856 28.91 37.30 32.23
N GLU A 857 29.18 37.78 33.45
CA GLU A 857 30.39 38.54 33.77
C GLU A 857 31.66 37.67 33.71
N ALA A 858 31.57 36.35 33.97
CA ALA A 858 32.73 35.47 34.07
C ALA A 858 33.38 35.18 32.69
N SER A 859 32.57 34.98 31.65
CA SER A 859 33.04 34.89 30.25
C SER A 859 33.06 36.25 29.52
N GLY A 860 32.50 37.30 30.12
CA GLY A 860 32.15 38.54 29.43
C GLY A 860 31.13 38.33 28.31
N GLY A 861 30.32 37.29 28.43
CA GLY A 861 29.40 36.76 27.43
C GLY A 861 27.95 36.80 27.89
N GLY A 862 27.20 35.72 27.65
CA GLY A 862 25.82 35.56 28.11
C GLY A 862 25.16 34.31 27.53
N PHE A 863 24.08 33.88 28.18
CA PHE A 863 23.39 32.61 27.94
C PHE A 863 21.86 32.75 28.01
N TYR A 864 21.15 31.76 27.48
CA TYR A 864 19.72 31.60 27.69
C TYR A 864 19.46 30.66 28.87
N VAL A 865 18.43 30.95 29.66
CA VAL A 865 17.78 30.04 30.61
C VAL A 865 16.69 29.27 29.85
N ASP A 866 16.62 27.96 30.03
CA ASP A 866 15.52 27.14 29.51
C ASP A 866 14.29 27.33 30.45
N PRO A 867 13.12 27.71 29.90
CA PRO A 867 11.94 28.04 30.72
C PRO A 867 11.26 26.81 31.35
N TYR A 868 11.52 25.60 30.84
CA TYR A 868 10.98 24.35 31.36
C TYR A 868 11.85 23.78 32.50
N LEU A 869 13.18 23.94 32.38
CA LEU A 869 14.16 23.50 33.37
C LEU A 869 14.39 24.52 34.49
N GLU A 870 13.93 25.76 34.29
CA GLU A 870 14.15 26.93 35.16
C GLU A 870 15.64 27.23 35.41
N ASP A 871 16.51 26.84 34.48
CA ASP A 871 17.97 26.86 34.64
C ASP A 871 18.72 27.10 33.32
N ILE A 872 20.06 27.17 33.34
CA ILE A 872 20.89 27.40 32.13
C ILE A 872 20.53 26.38 31.05
N ALA A 873 20.17 26.87 29.86
CA ALA A 873 19.83 26.01 28.72
C ALA A 873 21.05 25.18 28.26
N PRO A 874 20.83 24.02 27.62
CA PRO A 874 21.89 23.28 26.95
C PRO A 874 22.67 24.14 25.93
N LEU A 875 23.95 23.85 25.72
CA LEU A 875 24.76 24.62 24.75
C LEU A 875 24.23 24.48 23.32
N ASN A 876 23.95 23.25 22.88
CA ASN A 876 23.31 22.94 21.60
C ASN A 876 21.97 23.70 21.42
N HIS A 877 21.12 23.75 22.45
CA HIS A 877 19.87 24.49 22.43
C HIS A 877 20.11 25.99 22.16
N MET A 878 20.86 26.67 23.04
CA MET A 878 21.02 28.13 22.97
C MET A 878 21.78 28.59 21.72
N LEU A 879 22.67 27.74 21.17
CA LEU A 879 23.44 28.06 19.98
C LEU A 879 22.66 27.89 18.67
N THR A 880 21.53 27.17 18.66
CA THR A 880 20.57 27.27 17.53
C THR A 880 19.98 28.68 17.41
N LEU A 881 19.61 29.32 18.54
CA LEU A 881 19.21 30.73 18.55
C LEU A 881 20.38 31.64 18.15
N GLY A 882 21.59 31.30 18.59
CA GLY A 882 22.84 31.97 18.20
C GLY A 882 23.07 32.02 16.68
N LEU A 883 22.79 30.92 15.97
CA LEU A 883 22.86 30.85 14.50
C LEU A 883 21.89 31.84 13.84
N VAL A 884 20.67 31.99 14.37
CA VAL A 884 19.70 32.99 13.89
C VAL A 884 20.21 34.42 14.11
N HIS A 885 20.78 34.71 15.28
CA HIS A 885 21.41 36.02 15.57
C HIS A 885 22.56 36.34 14.60
N ILE A 886 23.35 35.35 14.17
CA ILE A 886 24.45 35.54 13.20
C ILE A 886 23.89 35.93 11.81
N GLU A 887 22.86 35.24 11.29
CA GLU A 887 22.28 35.61 9.99
C GLU A 887 21.56 36.97 10.05
N LEU A 888 20.89 37.30 11.17
CA LEU A 888 20.27 38.61 11.38
C LEU A 888 21.34 39.73 11.52
N GLN A 889 22.49 39.45 12.14
CA GLN A 889 23.68 40.32 12.09
C GLN A 889 24.14 40.55 10.64
N LYS A 890 24.25 39.49 9.82
CA LYS A 890 24.60 39.61 8.39
C LYS A 890 23.59 40.46 7.60
N LEU A 891 22.31 40.49 8.02
CA LEU A 891 21.23 41.30 7.44
C LEU A 891 21.16 42.74 7.98
N GLY A 892 22.04 43.14 8.90
CA GLY A 892 22.06 44.48 9.47
C GLY A 892 20.98 44.74 10.53
N ALA A 893 20.40 43.69 11.13
CA ALA A 893 19.46 43.84 12.22
C ALA A 893 20.19 44.26 13.52
N SER A 894 19.68 45.30 14.20
CA SER A 894 20.24 45.86 15.42
C SER A 894 20.21 44.89 16.60
N GLY A 895 21.20 44.95 17.49
CA GLY A 895 21.28 44.12 18.72
C GLY A 895 21.74 42.68 18.51
N HIS A 896 21.36 42.03 17.39
CA HIS A 896 21.71 40.64 17.13
C HIS A 896 23.23 40.34 17.12
N LYS A 897 24.06 41.32 16.69
CA LYS A 897 25.53 41.19 16.75
C LYS A 897 26.06 41.05 18.18
N ASP A 898 25.52 41.80 19.14
CA ASP A 898 25.95 41.71 20.55
C ASP A 898 25.60 40.32 21.10
N ARG A 899 24.38 39.84 20.85
CA ARG A 899 23.94 38.50 21.27
C ARG A 899 24.76 37.38 20.65
N ALA A 900 25.10 37.47 19.38
CA ALA A 900 25.98 36.50 18.70
C ALA A 900 27.39 36.49 19.30
N ILE A 901 27.96 37.65 19.62
CA ILE A 901 29.27 37.78 20.27
C ILE A 901 29.23 37.23 21.70
N LYS A 902 28.22 37.57 22.49
CA LYS A 902 28.08 37.12 23.89
C LYS A 902 27.90 35.61 24.01
N LEU A 903 27.05 35.01 23.17
CA LEU A 903 26.92 33.54 23.07
C LEU A 903 28.25 32.88 22.66
N ALA A 904 29.00 33.49 21.73
CA ALA A 904 30.28 32.94 21.29
C ALA A 904 31.39 33.06 22.36
N ARG A 905 31.38 34.10 23.22
CA ARG A 905 32.25 34.17 24.40
C ARG A 905 31.88 33.10 25.43
N PHE A 906 30.59 32.98 25.76
CA PHE A 906 30.09 32.01 26.72
C PHE A 906 30.45 30.58 26.31
N PHE A 907 30.16 30.21 25.05
CA PHE A 907 30.54 28.90 24.51
C PHE A 907 32.06 28.68 24.56
N ARG A 908 32.85 29.65 24.10
CA ARG A 908 34.32 29.52 24.05
C ARG A 908 34.98 29.46 25.43
N HIS A 909 34.36 30.04 26.45
CA HIS A 909 34.79 29.96 27.85
C HIS A 909 34.58 28.56 28.45
N HIS A 910 33.54 27.83 28.01
CA HIS A 910 33.27 26.45 28.44
C HIS A 910 34.08 25.38 27.68
N TRP A 911 35.04 25.76 26.82
CA TRP A 911 35.95 24.82 26.17
C TRP A 911 37.12 24.42 27.06
N LYS A 912 37.40 23.12 27.12
CA LYS A 912 38.57 22.52 27.76
C LYS A 912 39.58 22.14 26.70
N ASP A 913 40.68 22.89 26.65
CA ASP A 913 41.83 22.62 25.79
C ASP A 913 42.57 21.35 26.29
N ARG A 914 42.77 20.36 25.40
CA ARG A 914 43.43 19.07 25.71
C ARG A 914 44.88 19.04 25.22
N ASN A 915 45.72 18.23 25.87
CA ASN A 915 47.16 18.13 25.58
C ASN A 915 47.53 17.72 24.15
N ASN A 916 46.61 17.12 23.38
CA ASN A 916 46.78 16.80 21.95
C ASN A 916 46.41 17.97 21.01
N GLY A 917 46.05 19.13 21.54
CA GLY A 917 45.60 20.31 20.79
C GLY A 917 44.18 20.21 20.24
N SER A 918 43.36 19.29 20.78
CA SER A 918 41.91 19.26 20.58
C SER A 918 41.18 20.02 21.70
N VAL A 919 39.87 20.21 21.56
CA VAL A 919 38.99 20.79 22.59
C VAL A 919 37.78 19.91 22.85
N GLU A 920 37.29 19.94 24.10
CA GLU A 920 36.02 19.35 24.50
C GLU A 920 35.19 20.34 25.31
N TRP A 921 33.91 20.05 25.50
CA TRP A 921 33.00 20.79 26.38
C TRP A 921 31.84 19.87 26.78
N GLU A 922 31.09 20.24 27.81
CA GLU A 922 29.92 19.50 28.29
C GLU A 922 28.59 20.03 27.73
N TYR A 923 27.60 19.14 27.59
CA TYR A 923 26.22 19.48 27.19
C TYR A 923 25.58 20.57 28.08
N TRP A 924 25.92 20.55 29.38
CA TRP A 924 25.45 21.49 30.40
C TRP A 924 26.57 22.45 30.83
N ALA A 925 26.28 23.76 30.80
CA ALA A 925 27.25 24.78 31.20
C ALA A 925 27.25 25.03 32.73
N GLY A 926 28.43 25.35 33.26
CA GLY A 926 28.61 25.82 34.64
C GLY A 926 28.13 24.83 35.72
N ALA A 927 27.47 25.35 36.76
CA ALA A 927 27.04 24.57 37.93
C ALA A 927 26.07 23.41 37.60
N GLN A 928 25.41 23.44 36.44
CA GLN A 928 24.48 22.39 36.01
C GLN A 928 25.16 21.03 35.77
N GLN A 929 26.45 21.02 35.44
CA GLN A 929 27.23 19.79 35.31
C GLN A 929 27.14 18.91 36.58
N ALA A 930 27.22 19.52 37.76
CA ALA A 930 27.10 18.83 39.04
C ALA A 930 25.65 18.43 39.36
N LYS A 931 24.67 19.30 39.08
CA LYS A 931 23.23 19.06 39.35
C LYS A 931 22.67 17.90 38.53
N HIS A 932 23.02 17.82 37.24
CA HIS A 932 22.52 16.81 36.31
C HIS A 932 23.37 15.54 36.22
N LYS A 933 24.46 15.43 37.01
CA LYS A 933 25.41 14.30 37.03
C LYS A 933 26.05 13.96 35.67
N SER A 934 26.03 14.89 34.72
CA SER A 934 26.62 14.74 33.39
C SER A 934 28.13 14.93 33.45
N ALA A 935 28.84 13.93 33.95
CA ALA A 935 30.30 13.93 34.07
C ALA A 935 31.03 13.66 32.73
N THR A 936 30.29 13.42 31.64
CA THR A 936 30.81 13.23 30.28
C THR A 936 30.82 14.54 29.50
N ALA A 937 31.69 14.62 28.49
CA ALA A 937 31.62 15.63 27.45
C ALA A 937 30.30 15.51 26.65
N GLU A 938 29.98 16.52 25.84
CA GLU A 938 28.83 16.47 24.93
C GLU A 938 28.97 15.32 23.92
N ASP A 939 27.84 14.73 23.52
CA ASP A 939 27.80 13.74 22.46
C ASP A 939 28.02 14.37 21.08
N VAL A 940 28.58 13.58 20.16
CA VAL A 940 28.98 14.03 18.82
C VAL A 940 27.77 14.39 17.93
N THR A 941 26.57 13.91 18.27
CA THR A 941 25.31 14.14 17.54
C THR A 941 24.74 15.53 17.80
N HIS A 942 24.77 16.00 19.05
CA HIS A 942 24.42 17.37 19.40
C HIS A 942 25.56 18.36 19.12
N ALA A 943 26.81 17.96 19.39
CA ALA A 943 27.97 18.84 19.29
C ALA A 943 28.19 19.48 17.90
N GLN A 944 27.77 18.82 16.82
CA GLN A 944 27.79 19.40 15.45
C GLN A 944 27.00 20.71 15.31
N ILE A 945 25.96 20.93 16.14
CA ILE A 945 25.21 22.19 16.18
C ILE A 945 26.13 23.31 16.69
N ASN A 946 26.91 23.05 17.75
CA ASN A 946 27.84 24.01 18.33
C ASN A 946 29.03 24.28 17.40
N VAL A 947 29.52 23.24 16.71
CA VAL A 947 30.56 23.36 15.67
C VAL A 947 30.07 24.22 14.51
N HIS A 948 28.80 24.09 14.11
CA HIS A 948 28.21 24.96 13.07
C HIS A 948 28.03 26.39 13.54
N PHE A 949 27.59 26.63 14.78
CA PHE A 949 27.58 27.97 15.38
C PHE A 949 28.99 28.58 15.43
N ALA A 950 30.00 27.81 15.84
CA ALA A 950 31.39 28.24 15.88
C ALA A 950 31.90 28.61 14.48
N TYR A 951 31.59 27.80 13.47
CA TYR A 951 31.90 28.07 12.07
C TYR A 951 31.27 29.38 11.60
N GLU A 952 29.95 29.56 11.72
CA GLU A 952 29.28 30.80 11.27
C GLU A 952 29.76 32.04 12.05
N SER A 953 30.10 31.88 13.33
CA SER A 953 30.72 32.92 14.17
C SER A 953 32.11 33.33 13.67
N TYR A 954 32.93 32.35 13.26
CA TYR A 954 34.20 32.58 12.58
C TYR A 954 34.01 33.30 11.23
N LYS A 955 33.08 32.84 10.37
CA LYS A 955 32.85 33.42 9.04
C LYS A 955 32.37 34.88 9.06
N VAL A 956 31.84 35.38 10.18
CA VAL A 956 31.48 36.80 10.36
C VAL A 956 32.51 37.62 11.17
N GLY A 957 33.62 37.02 11.61
CA GLY A 957 34.63 37.70 12.43
C GLY A 957 34.12 38.11 13.81
N ASN A 958 33.32 37.25 14.46
CA ASN A 958 32.97 37.41 15.87
C ASN A 958 34.11 36.83 16.75
N VAL A 959 33.83 35.94 17.72
CA VAL A 959 34.79 35.56 18.77
C VAL A 959 35.69 34.38 18.36
N ILE A 960 35.17 33.45 17.58
CA ILE A 960 35.85 32.20 17.25
C ILE A 960 36.93 32.46 16.18
N THR A 961 38.17 32.06 16.47
CA THR A 961 39.32 32.27 15.58
C THR A 961 39.53 31.09 14.61
N LYS A 962 40.41 31.27 13.61
CA LYS A 962 40.83 30.17 12.72
C LYS A 962 41.50 29.04 13.50
N ASP A 963 42.26 29.37 14.55
CA ASP A 963 42.98 28.38 15.37
C ASP A 963 42.02 27.59 16.26
N ASP A 964 40.95 28.22 16.75
CA ASP A 964 39.84 27.52 17.43
C ASP A 964 39.13 26.53 16.51
N MET A 965 38.87 26.90 15.25
CA MET A 965 38.32 25.97 14.25
C MET A 965 39.27 24.81 13.94
N ALA A 966 40.59 25.04 13.94
CA ALA A 966 41.59 23.98 13.80
C ALA A 966 41.66 23.05 15.04
N LYS A 967 41.37 23.54 16.26
CA LYS A 967 41.20 22.70 17.45
C LYS A 967 39.96 21.81 17.35
N LEU A 968 38.84 22.35 16.86
CA LEU A 968 37.62 21.56 16.60
C LEU A 968 37.86 20.44 15.58
N ALA A 969 38.63 20.71 14.52
CA ALA A 969 39.01 19.69 13.54
C ALA A 969 39.84 18.56 14.18
N LYS A 970 40.75 18.90 15.10
CA LYS A 970 41.52 17.92 15.88
C LYS A 970 40.66 17.10 16.84
N THR A 971 39.59 17.65 17.42
CA THR A 971 38.65 16.88 18.25
C THR A 971 38.03 15.72 17.48
N LEU A 972 37.54 15.98 16.27
CA LEU A 972 37.02 14.94 15.38
C LEU A 972 38.11 13.92 15.00
N LEU A 973 39.29 14.40 14.61
CA LEU A 973 40.36 13.57 14.05
C LEU A 973 41.13 12.74 15.10
N LEU A 974 41.18 13.17 16.37
CA LEU A 974 42.03 12.59 17.42
C LEU A 974 41.27 12.03 18.63
N ASN A 975 40.07 12.53 18.95
CA ASN A 975 39.29 12.06 20.11
C ASN A 975 38.13 11.16 19.68
N VAL A 976 37.33 11.65 18.73
CA VAL A 976 36.07 11.03 18.28
C VAL A 976 36.34 9.80 17.41
N ARG A 977 37.25 9.91 16.43
CA ARG A 977 37.72 8.75 15.68
C ARG A 977 38.59 7.85 16.56
N LYS A 978 38.33 6.54 16.60
CA LYS A 978 39.18 5.56 17.29
C LYS A 978 40.02 4.72 16.33
N ASN A 979 39.40 3.76 15.64
CA ASN A 979 40.08 2.80 14.76
C ASN A 979 39.43 2.80 13.35
N GLN A 980 39.62 1.74 12.57
CA GLN A 980 38.82 1.48 11.37
C GLN A 980 37.42 1.01 11.79
N GLY A 981 36.39 1.80 11.51
CA GLY A 981 34.99 1.50 11.84
C GLY A 981 34.50 1.95 13.23
N ASP A 982 35.41 2.22 14.18
CA ASP A 982 35.07 2.59 15.56
C ASP A 982 35.04 4.10 15.80
N TRP A 983 33.96 4.56 16.43
CA TRP A 983 33.70 5.95 16.80
C TRP A 983 33.34 6.08 18.28
N ALA A 984 33.81 7.13 18.94
CA ALA A 984 33.38 7.50 20.28
C ALA A 984 32.02 8.22 20.22
N ALA A 985 31.20 8.06 21.25
CA ALA A 985 29.93 8.79 21.34
C ALA A 985 30.12 10.26 21.75
N ASP A 986 31.21 10.59 22.46
CA ASP A 986 31.47 11.93 23.02
C ASP A 986 32.80 12.58 22.57
N LEU A 987 32.92 13.89 22.82
CA LEU A 987 34.09 14.71 22.44
C LEU A 987 35.39 14.42 23.23
N ALA A 988 35.28 13.84 24.42
CA ALA A 988 36.43 13.37 25.19
C ALA A 988 37.03 12.09 24.60
N GLY A 989 36.27 11.44 23.70
CA GLY A 989 36.59 10.16 23.13
C GLY A 989 36.18 8.99 24.02
N GLY A 990 35.12 9.16 24.81
CA GLY A 990 34.50 8.15 25.67
C GLY A 990 33.15 7.64 25.16
N GLY A 991 32.27 7.32 26.10
CA GLY A 991 30.97 6.72 25.85
C GLY A 991 31.04 5.26 25.39
N GLN A 992 29.90 4.71 24.98
CA GLN A 992 29.84 3.42 24.29
C GLN A 992 30.41 3.57 22.88
N ILE A 993 31.34 2.70 22.47
CA ILE A 993 31.89 2.71 21.12
C ILE A 993 30.76 2.36 20.14
N ILE A 994 30.53 3.25 19.17
CA ILE A 994 29.49 3.10 18.15
C ILE A 994 30.10 2.37 16.95
N GLY A 995 29.95 1.05 16.94
CA GLY A 995 30.41 0.19 15.85
C GLY A 995 29.47 0.26 14.64
N SER A 996 30.02 0.64 13.49
CA SER A 996 29.40 0.66 12.15
C SER A 996 28.21 1.61 11.91
N GLY A 997 28.36 2.48 10.89
CA GLY A 997 27.25 3.03 10.08
C GLY A 997 26.33 4.09 10.69
N LEU A 998 25.94 3.97 11.96
CA LEU A 998 24.84 4.74 12.58
C LEU A 998 25.33 5.87 13.50
N HIS A 999 26.45 6.52 13.16
CA HIS A 999 26.83 7.73 13.88
C HIS A 999 26.03 8.93 13.39
N GLU A 1000 24.92 9.22 14.07
CA GLU A 1000 24.11 10.43 13.87
C GLU A 1000 24.96 11.71 14.02
N GLY A 1001 24.59 12.79 13.33
CA GLY A 1001 25.27 14.09 13.39
C GLY A 1001 26.69 14.17 12.80
N LEU A 1002 27.43 13.06 12.68
CA LEU A 1002 28.85 13.02 12.29
C LEU A 1002 29.12 13.73 10.94
N THR A 1003 28.25 13.54 9.96
CA THR A 1003 28.35 14.19 8.65
C THR A 1003 28.21 15.72 8.70
N GLY A 1004 27.60 16.27 9.76
CA GLY A 1004 27.50 17.72 10.00
C GLY A 1004 28.87 18.38 10.25
N TRP A 1005 29.85 17.62 10.75
CA TRP A 1005 31.22 18.08 11.01
C TRP A 1005 32.05 18.36 9.73
N VAL A 1006 31.54 18.03 8.55
CA VAL A 1006 32.25 18.21 7.26
C VAL A 1006 32.74 19.65 7.03
N ILE A 1007 32.06 20.64 7.62
CA ILE A 1007 32.40 22.07 7.57
C ILE A 1007 33.79 22.42 8.14
N LEU A 1008 34.46 21.46 8.77
CA LEU A 1008 35.83 21.62 9.27
C LEU A 1008 36.92 21.31 8.22
N ASP A 1009 36.55 20.91 7.01
CA ASP A 1009 37.51 20.64 5.92
C ASP A 1009 38.28 21.89 5.45
N GLU A 1010 37.73 23.09 5.65
CA GLU A 1010 38.38 24.39 5.45
C GLU A 1010 39.60 24.59 6.38
N PHE A 1011 39.71 23.82 7.47
CA PHE A 1011 40.76 23.96 8.49
C PHE A 1011 41.69 22.74 8.55
N ASP A 1012 41.19 21.52 8.33
CA ASP A 1012 42.02 20.33 8.14
C ASP A 1012 41.44 19.39 7.06
N GLY A 1013 42.17 19.21 5.96
CA GLY A 1013 41.79 18.31 4.87
C GLY A 1013 41.74 16.82 5.27
N GLY A 1014 42.21 16.47 6.46
CA GLY A 1014 41.94 15.19 7.12
C GLY A 1014 40.45 14.97 7.37
N VAL A 1015 39.67 16.02 7.68
CA VAL A 1015 38.22 15.95 7.86
C VAL A 1015 37.53 15.52 6.56
N ALA A 1016 37.87 16.16 5.43
CA ALA A 1016 37.35 15.77 4.12
C ALA A 1016 37.61 14.28 3.82
N ARG A 1017 38.84 13.79 4.05
CA ARG A 1017 39.19 12.38 3.87
C ARG A 1017 38.45 11.46 4.84
N LEU A 1018 38.22 11.89 6.08
CA LEU A 1018 37.51 11.11 7.10
C LEU A 1018 36.02 10.97 6.78
N ILE A 1019 35.34 12.06 6.48
CA ILE A 1019 33.90 12.04 6.12
C ILE A 1019 33.71 11.33 4.78
N ALA A 1020 34.56 11.57 3.79
CA ALA A 1020 34.50 10.85 2.51
C ALA A 1020 34.69 9.32 2.70
N ARG A 1021 35.62 8.92 3.58
CA ARG A 1021 35.83 7.52 3.92
C ARG A 1021 34.66 6.89 4.66
N PHE A 1022 34.14 7.53 5.72
CA PHE A 1022 32.93 7.10 6.42
C PHE A 1022 31.77 6.85 5.43
N VAL A 1023 31.65 7.71 4.43
CA VAL A 1023 30.64 7.63 3.36
C VAL A 1023 30.87 6.49 2.35
N MET A 1024 32.12 6.07 2.12
CA MET A 1024 32.44 4.92 1.26
C MET A 1024 32.40 3.58 2.02
N GLU A 1025 32.82 3.57 3.28
CA GLU A 1025 32.75 2.40 4.18
C GLU A 1025 31.30 2.15 4.65
N HIS A 1026 30.49 3.20 4.72
CA HIS A 1026 29.07 3.13 5.06
C HIS A 1026 28.24 3.89 4.00
N PRO A 1027 28.04 3.31 2.79
CA PRO A 1027 27.10 3.87 1.81
C PRO A 1027 25.65 3.84 2.33
N ALA A 1028 25.37 3.01 3.34
CA ALA A 1028 24.17 3.10 4.18
C ALA A 1028 23.97 4.50 4.79
N ALA A 1029 25.04 5.22 5.11
CA ALA A 1029 25.03 6.62 5.55
C ALA A 1029 25.35 7.63 4.42
N PHE A 1030 25.23 7.22 3.13
CA PHE A 1030 25.50 7.87 1.82
C PHE A 1030 24.40 8.45 0.87
N PRO A 1031 23.49 9.36 1.27
CA PRO A 1031 22.07 9.49 0.81
C PRO A 1031 21.22 8.31 0.34
N LEU A 1032 21.79 7.24 -0.17
CA LEU A 1032 21.13 6.28 -1.05
C LEU A 1032 21.51 4.86 -0.62
N GLY A 1033 21.20 4.56 0.65
CA GLY A 1033 21.58 3.32 1.30
C GLY A 1033 20.93 3.09 2.66
N ASN A 1034 20.65 4.15 3.44
CA ASN A 1034 19.71 4.17 4.58
C ASN A 1034 19.49 5.60 5.20
N PHE A 1035 18.50 6.36 4.69
CA PHE A 1035 18.27 7.79 4.96
C PHE A 1035 16.91 8.20 5.56
N SER A 1036 16.97 8.86 6.73
CA SER A 1036 16.44 10.24 6.86
C SER A 1036 17.13 11.13 7.92
N TYR A 1037 18.26 10.73 8.50
CA TYR A 1037 18.89 11.48 9.58
C TYR A 1037 19.55 12.79 9.10
N ALA A 1038 18.89 13.90 9.43
CA ALA A 1038 19.38 15.28 9.57
C ALA A 1038 20.58 15.71 8.70
N THR A 1039 21.80 15.33 9.11
CA THR A 1039 23.05 15.96 8.63
C THR A 1039 23.59 15.40 7.30
N GLY A 1040 23.07 14.29 6.80
CA GLY A 1040 23.57 13.72 5.53
C GLY A 1040 23.34 14.61 4.29
N PRO A 1041 22.13 15.16 4.07
CA PRO A 1041 21.87 16.16 3.02
C PRO A 1041 22.72 17.43 3.16
N ILE A 1042 23.07 17.83 4.38
CA ILE A 1042 23.99 18.95 4.66
C ILE A 1042 25.39 18.66 4.08
N ALA A 1043 25.93 17.45 4.28
CA ALA A 1043 27.23 17.08 3.71
C ALA A 1043 27.22 16.96 2.18
N MET A 1044 26.10 16.52 1.60
CA MET A 1044 25.89 16.66 0.15
C MET A 1044 25.87 18.12 -0.31
N ALA A 1045 25.34 19.04 0.49
CA ALA A 1045 25.28 20.48 0.17
C ALA A 1045 26.61 21.23 0.37
N TYR A 1046 27.50 20.77 1.24
CA TYR A 1046 28.88 21.31 1.34
C TYR A 1046 29.82 20.81 0.21
N GLY A 1047 29.60 19.60 -0.32
CA GLY A 1047 30.24 19.17 -1.58
C GLY A 1047 30.99 17.85 -1.55
N LEU A 1048 30.57 16.92 -0.69
CA LEU A 1048 31.32 15.68 -0.46
C LEU A 1048 31.67 14.87 -1.73
N PRO A 1049 30.87 14.81 -2.82
CA PRO A 1049 31.31 14.15 -4.06
C PRO A 1049 32.49 14.82 -4.79
N GLY A 1050 32.71 16.12 -4.57
CA GLY A 1050 33.95 16.80 -4.98
C GLY A 1050 35.16 16.47 -4.08
N LEU A 1051 34.92 16.03 -2.85
CA LEU A 1051 35.94 15.55 -1.90
C LEU A 1051 36.24 14.06 -2.11
N LEU A 1052 35.25 13.25 -2.46
CA LEU A 1052 35.40 11.84 -2.84
C LEU A 1052 36.37 11.70 -4.03
N LYS A 1053 36.29 12.56 -5.06
CA LYS A 1053 37.27 12.59 -6.17
C LYS A 1053 38.67 13.12 -5.79
N ARG A 1054 38.89 13.49 -4.52
CA ARG A 1054 40.18 13.95 -3.97
C ARG A 1054 40.70 13.05 -2.85
N ALA A 1055 39.96 11.99 -2.48
CA ALA A 1055 40.40 10.99 -1.54
C ALA A 1055 41.21 9.91 -2.29
N PRO A 1056 42.49 9.67 -1.91
CA PRO A 1056 43.23 8.49 -2.32
C PRO A 1056 42.89 7.27 -1.45
#